data_AF-A0A3Q1FNP9-F1
#
_entry.id   AF-A0A3Q1FNP9-F1
#
_cell.length_a   1.000
_cell.length_b   1.000
_cell.length_c   1.000
_cell.angle_alpha   90.00
_cell.angle_beta   90.00
_cell.angle_gamma   90.00
#
_symmetry.space_group_name_H-M   'P 1'
#
loop_
_entity.id
_entity.type
_entity.pdbx_description
1 polymer ?
#
loop_
_entity_poly.entity_id
_entity_poly.type
_entity_poly.pdbx_seq_one_letter_code
_entity_poly.pdbx_strand_id
1 'polypeptide(L)'
;MSATDMSSVLDILRSLYQHIQTLEEFANSVVFREGQKAVVVEQSDTNRFKSFVSSVFVCFDKELQQVPSCKQICSLPELLAFVLNSLKRKRKKNVLAHGYKYLSLAQEDQDADQFKFQGDLTQSAAYIHGSDQWKKIMTRLGTDLTRYLLESCSVFVAVPPSCAFQVCGLPVYDRVSMTTASSGFSLQLPRRKYNCTQFGKYERSMSLKTRHTVENPAVNKKRKRRDVRSKTRKRKRKADQKDGEEIMTCSKKSRSVAHHEHKQEIQQVCYDFTVMEKGQSMPEKSALSMKTQETSASGTKQPVEMPKTLLPLEGGSSWKSGIFPPLPPSQCFFRTLGLMYGGRGMCGFLLNRKKKSAGGSRRLEGPDLIRIIFLEGMPYLKELERKPKKLPRHFFQMVPLFSQLLRRHRRCHYSRILQRMCPVVKESRATQGELSSLLSQHSTPHRVYLFIRDCLSAVIPQELWGSDQNRIHFLARVRSFLNSGKFERLSLAELMWKIKVNDCEWLKIKKTDRVPPSEFAYRTQILGQFLGWLLEGYAMGLVRACFFVTESVAQKNAIRFYRREVWAKLQNLAFRVHLSKGQMEELTPAEVASLPKGTVISRLRFIPKTDGMRPITRVIGEDPKTRLYRGRVRDLQDMLRVCVNSTPSLLGSTVWGMSDIHRVLCSLAPAQKEKPQPLYFVKVDVSGAYESLPHDKLIEVIGQALSPVQDELVTIRRYAKIWADSHEGLKRTFVRQADFLEDNIESTNMKGFLVSLQRRGKVHHAILVEQLFCSDIQGNEALQFFTQMLTGSVVKYGKKTYRQCRGIPQGSVVSSLLCCLCYGHMENVLFKDTQKKGCLMRLIDDFLLITPDLNEAQTFLKVLMAGVPQYGLVVNPQKVVVNFEASESLGSCPDIRVLPPHCPFPWCGLLLDTHSLDVYKDYSSYAGVSLRYSLTLGSFHSAGQQMRRKLMGVLRLKCHALFLDLKINSVQTIYKNIYKLVLLHACRFHVCAQSLPFGQTVAKNPAYFLQMIWDMVQYANKFIRLSNKGLSLGDKAQTGILQYEAVELLFCLSFLLVLSRHHCLYKALLPHLHKRKRSLERRLGDLRLARVRQATNPRIPVDFLAIQT
;
A
#
# COMPACT_ATOMS: atom_id res chain seq x y z
N MET A 1 10.92 28.16 -24.24
CA MET A 1 10.31 26.81 -24.21
C MET A 1 11.20 25.90 -23.37
N SER A 2 10.67 24.87 -22.70
CA SER A 2 11.50 23.88 -21.98
C SER A 2 12.13 22.90 -22.97
N ALA A 3 13.43 22.60 -22.83
CA ALA A 3 14.07 21.53 -23.60
C ALA A 3 13.38 20.17 -23.36
N THR A 4 13.36 19.31 -24.38
CA THR A 4 12.74 17.99 -24.31
C THR A 4 13.64 17.04 -23.51
N ASP A 5 13.26 16.76 -22.25
CA ASP A 5 13.97 15.83 -21.37
C ASP A 5 13.18 14.52 -21.19
N MET A 6 13.56 13.52 -21.98
CA MET A 6 13.05 12.16 -21.88
C MET A 6 13.92 11.23 -21.03
N SER A 7 15.03 11.72 -20.44
CA SER A 7 16.01 10.89 -19.70
C SER A 7 15.34 10.09 -18.58
N SER A 8 14.55 10.78 -17.75
CA SER A 8 13.82 10.20 -16.62
C SER A 8 12.79 9.14 -17.06
N VAL A 9 12.23 9.24 -18.26
CA VAL A 9 11.30 8.23 -18.80
C VAL A 9 12.06 7.01 -19.32
N LEU A 10 13.17 7.21 -20.03
CA LEU A 10 14.05 6.14 -20.47
C LEU A 10 14.63 5.36 -19.29
N ASP A 11 15.02 6.02 -18.21
CA ASP A 11 15.54 5.37 -16.99
C ASP A 11 14.46 4.59 -16.23
N ILE A 12 13.20 5.06 -16.24
CA ILE A 12 12.06 4.26 -15.76
C ILE A 12 11.93 2.98 -16.59
N LEU A 13 11.98 3.06 -17.92
CA LEU A 13 11.88 1.89 -18.80
C LEU A 13 13.07 0.93 -18.57
N ARG A 14 14.31 1.45 -18.50
CA ARG A 14 15.55 0.69 -18.23
C ARG A 14 15.51 -0.05 -16.89
N SER A 15 14.74 0.45 -15.92
CA SER A 15 14.52 -0.24 -14.63
C SER A 15 13.47 -1.37 -14.67
N LEU A 16 12.78 -1.59 -15.80
CA LEU A 16 11.60 -2.46 -15.92
C LEU A 16 11.66 -3.48 -17.07
N TYR A 17 12.54 -3.28 -18.06
CA TYR A 17 12.68 -4.11 -19.27
C TYR A 17 14.15 -4.41 -19.54
N GLN A 18 14.45 -5.55 -20.19
CA GLN A 18 15.83 -5.92 -20.53
C GLN A 18 16.33 -5.23 -21.80
N HIS A 19 15.47 -5.16 -22.83
CA HIS A 19 15.79 -4.53 -24.11
C HIS A 19 14.83 -3.36 -24.35
N ILE A 20 15.40 -2.22 -24.77
CA ILE A 20 14.70 -0.98 -25.09
C ILE A 20 15.39 -0.38 -26.29
N GLN A 21 14.62 -0.12 -27.34
CA GLN A 21 15.09 0.46 -28.59
C GLN A 21 14.08 1.52 -29.05
N THR A 22 14.50 2.46 -29.89
CA THR A 22 13.55 3.18 -30.76
C THR A 22 12.90 2.21 -31.76
N LEU A 23 11.77 2.58 -32.36
CA LEU A 23 11.14 1.76 -33.40
C LEU A 23 12.06 1.55 -34.63
N GLU A 24 12.92 2.53 -34.91
CA GLU A 24 13.94 2.49 -35.96
C GLU A 24 15.09 1.53 -35.61
N GLU A 25 15.67 1.63 -34.42
CA GLU A 25 16.68 0.66 -33.91
C GLU A 25 16.15 -0.77 -33.88
N PHE A 26 14.89 -0.95 -33.46
CA PHE A 26 14.23 -2.25 -33.40
C PHE A 26 14.09 -2.84 -34.80
N ALA A 27 13.57 -2.08 -35.76
CA ALA A 27 13.40 -2.54 -37.14
C ALA A 27 14.74 -2.83 -37.84
N ASN A 28 15.73 -1.94 -37.70
CA ASN A 28 17.08 -2.11 -38.25
C ASN A 28 17.82 -3.34 -37.69
N SER A 29 17.39 -3.88 -36.54
CA SER A 29 17.89 -5.13 -35.95
C SER A 29 17.23 -6.41 -36.49
N VAL A 30 16.17 -6.29 -37.31
CA VAL A 30 15.44 -7.42 -37.89
C VAL A 30 15.77 -7.59 -39.37
N VAL A 31 16.11 -8.82 -39.74
CA VAL A 31 16.22 -9.29 -41.13
C VAL A 31 14.98 -10.15 -41.43
N PHE A 32 14.33 -9.89 -42.56
CA PHE A 32 13.20 -10.68 -43.05
C PHE A 32 13.65 -12.01 -43.67
N ARG A 33 12.71 -12.94 -43.91
CA ARG A 33 13.00 -14.21 -44.63
C ARG A 33 13.54 -13.96 -46.04
N GLU A 34 13.09 -12.86 -46.63
CA GLU A 34 13.48 -12.38 -47.96
C GLU A 34 14.88 -11.73 -47.98
N GLY A 35 15.69 -11.88 -46.92
CA GLY A 35 17.08 -11.39 -46.83
C GLY A 35 17.25 -9.89 -46.60
N GLN A 36 16.19 -9.11 -46.81
CA GLN A 36 16.15 -7.66 -46.64
C GLN A 36 16.08 -7.27 -45.15
N LYS A 37 16.68 -6.13 -44.77
CA LYS A 37 16.51 -5.52 -43.44
C LYS A 37 15.20 -4.73 -43.38
N ALA A 38 14.55 -4.69 -42.21
CA ALA A 38 13.33 -3.92 -42.01
C ALA A 38 13.63 -2.42 -41.84
N VAL A 39 13.51 -1.64 -42.93
CA VAL A 39 13.72 -0.19 -42.92
C VAL A 39 12.37 0.54 -42.77
N VAL A 40 12.20 1.26 -41.65
CA VAL A 40 10.96 2.01 -41.36
C VAL A 40 10.98 3.43 -41.91
N VAL A 41 12.16 4.03 -42.03
CA VAL A 41 12.35 5.45 -42.37
C VAL A 41 13.16 5.58 -43.65
N GLU A 42 12.64 6.35 -44.60
CA GLU A 42 13.34 6.72 -45.84
C GLU A 42 13.81 8.19 -45.82
N GLN A 43 14.78 8.52 -46.66
CA GLN A 43 15.25 9.90 -46.83
C GLN A 43 14.14 10.83 -47.31
N SER A 44 13.22 10.32 -48.14
CA SER A 44 12.01 10.98 -48.64
C SER A 44 10.95 11.28 -47.56
N ASP A 45 11.03 10.67 -46.37
CA ASP A 45 9.98 10.81 -45.36
C ASP A 45 9.91 12.21 -44.74
N THR A 46 8.68 12.68 -44.49
CA THR A 46 8.47 13.97 -43.83
C THR A 46 9.07 14.00 -42.42
N ASN A 47 9.55 15.17 -42.00
CA ASN A 47 10.11 15.36 -40.65
C ASN A 47 9.10 15.02 -39.53
N ARG A 48 7.79 15.15 -39.81
CA ARG A 48 6.69 14.72 -38.91
C ARG A 48 6.66 13.19 -38.72
N PHE A 49 6.98 12.41 -39.74
CA PHE A 49 7.07 10.95 -39.65
C PHE A 49 8.38 10.50 -39.00
N LYS A 50 9.52 11.07 -39.42
CA LYS A 50 10.84 10.83 -38.79
C LYS A 50 10.84 11.13 -37.28
N SER A 51 10.26 12.26 -36.89
CA SER A 51 10.06 12.63 -35.47
C SER A 51 9.05 11.70 -34.75
N PHE A 52 8.07 11.13 -35.47
CA PHE A 52 7.16 10.16 -34.85
C PHE A 52 7.85 8.82 -34.59
N VAL A 53 8.58 8.24 -35.56
CA VAL A 53 9.25 6.93 -35.40
C VAL A 53 10.28 6.98 -34.27
N SER A 54 11.09 8.04 -34.21
CA SER A 54 12.04 8.28 -33.11
C SER A 54 11.37 8.59 -31.75
N SER A 55 10.07 8.96 -31.74
CA SER A 55 9.27 9.10 -30.51
C SER A 55 8.66 7.79 -30.00
N VAL A 56 8.75 6.70 -30.77
CA VAL A 56 8.21 5.38 -30.39
C VAL A 56 9.33 4.52 -29.79
N PHE A 57 9.14 4.10 -28.54
CA PHE A 57 10.03 3.16 -27.85
C PHE A 57 9.42 1.76 -27.79
N VAL A 58 10.19 0.75 -28.17
CA VAL A 58 9.82 -0.67 -28.14
C VAL A 58 10.59 -1.35 -27.00
N CYS A 59 9.87 -2.06 -26.12
CA CYS A 59 10.47 -2.72 -24.95
C CYS A 59 10.05 -4.20 -24.83
N PHE A 60 11.01 -5.09 -24.59
CA PHE A 60 10.80 -6.54 -24.53
C PHE A 60 11.76 -7.26 -23.56
N ASP A 61 11.37 -8.49 -23.17
CA ASP A 61 12.16 -9.43 -22.34
C ASP A 61 12.49 -10.74 -23.10
N LYS A 62 12.13 -10.81 -24.38
CA LYS A 62 12.34 -11.95 -25.26
C LYS A 62 12.56 -11.45 -26.67
N GLU A 63 13.58 -11.96 -27.31
CA GLU A 63 13.89 -11.69 -28.71
C GLU A 63 12.88 -12.40 -29.64
N LEU A 64 12.89 -12.01 -30.92
CA LEU A 64 11.96 -12.49 -31.94
C LEU A 64 12.31 -13.93 -32.36
N GLN A 65 11.52 -14.90 -31.90
CA GLN A 65 11.82 -16.34 -32.09
C GLN A 65 11.47 -16.90 -33.48
N GLN A 66 10.91 -16.10 -34.38
CA GLN A 66 10.50 -16.51 -35.73
C GLN A 66 10.87 -15.41 -36.72
N VAL A 67 11.58 -15.75 -37.80
CA VAL A 67 11.91 -14.80 -38.87
C VAL A 67 10.60 -14.33 -39.53
N PRO A 68 10.30 -13.03 -39.58
CA PRO A 68 9.09 -12.50 -40.20
C PRO A 68 9.23 -12.42 -41.74
N SER A 69 8.10 -12.43 -42.46
CA SER A 69 8.07 -12.00 -43.87
C SER A 69 7.90 -10.47 -43.97
N CYS A 70 8.48 -9.86 -44.99
CA CYS A 70 8.23 -8.45 -45.33
C CYS A 70 6.83 -8.19 -45.90
N LYS A 71 6.09 -9.23 -46.30
CA LYS A 71 4.83 -9.09 -47.05
C LYS A 71 3.72 -8.47 -46.20
N GLN A 72 2.97 -7.55 -46.82
CA GLN A 72 1.69 -7.07 -46.31
C GLN A 72 0.58 -8.00 -46.83
N ILE A 73 -0.01 -8.80 -45.94
CA ILE A 73 -1.01 -9.82 -46.26
C ILE A 73 -2.45 -9.32 -45.98
N CYS A 74 -2.59 -8.24 -45.21
CA CYS A 74 -3.86 -7.67 -44.77
C CYS A 74 -3.72 -6.15 -44.53
N SER A 75 -4.83 -5.45 -44.29
CA SER A 75 -4.81 -4.03 -43.88
C SER A 75 -4.52 -3.85 -42.38
N LEU A 76 -4.23 -2.61 -41.96
CA LEU A 76 -4.05 -2.28 -40.54
C LEU A 76 -5.33 -2.49 -39.71
N PRO A 77 -6.53 -2.09 -40.17
CA PRO A 77 -7.80 -2.48 -39.54
C PRO A 77 -7.93 -4.00 -39.34
N GLU A 78 -7.71 -4.81 -40.39
CA GLU A 78 -7.82 -6.27 -40.31
C GLU A 78 -6.83 -6.89 -39.31
N LEU A 79 -5.57 -6.44 -39.33
CA LEU A 79 -4.56 -6.91 -38.39
C LEU A 79 -4.90 -6.51 -36.95
N LEU A 80 -5.38 -5.28 -36.74
CA LEU A 80 -5.76 -4.77 -35.43
C LEU A 80 -6.97 -5.54 -34.88
N ALA A 81 -7.97 -5.82 -35.73
CA ALA A 81 -9.12 -6.66 -35.41
C ALA A 81 -8.67 -8.07 -35.00
N PHE A 82 -7.85 -8.73 -35.82
CA PHE A 82 -7.31 -10.05 -35.55
C PHE A 82 -6.54 -10.11 -34.23
N VAL A 83 -5.67 -9.14 -33.97
CA VAL A 83 -4.91 -9.06 -32.71
C VAL A 83 -5.84 -8.83 -31.52
N LEU A 84 -6.82 -7.94 -31.62
CA LEU A 84 -7.79 -7.66 -30.55
C LEU A 84 -8.68 -8.88 -30.25
N ASN A 85 -9.22 -9.53 -31.28
CA ASN A 85 -10.02 -10.76 -31.18
C ASN A 85 -9.18 -11.88 -30.54
N SER A 86 -7.96 -12.11 -31.02
CA SER A 86 -6.98 -13.04 -30.44
C SER A 86 -6.72 -12.77 -28.95
N LEU A 87 -6.47 -11.50 -28.57
CA LEU A 87 -6.21 -11.09 -27.20
C LEU A 87 -7.41 -11.34 -26.27
N LYS A 88 -8.64 -11.01 -26.71
CA LYS A 88 -9.87 -11.24 -25.94
C LYS A 88 -10.17 -12.73 -25.79
N ARG A 89 -10.24 -13.49 -26.90
CA ARG A 89 -10.52 -14.94 -26.90
C ARG A 89 -9.50 -15.71 -26.04
N LYS A 90 -8.20 -15.41 -26.16
CA LYS A 90 -7.12 -16.02 -25.34
C LYS A 90 -6.99 -15.42 -23.92
N ARG A 91 -7.85 -14.46 -23.55
CA ARG A 91 -7.85 -13.72 -22.26
C ARG A 91 -6.47 -13.16 -21.87
N LYS A 92 -5.68 -12.73 -22.87
CA LYS A 92 -4.38 -12.09 -22.69
C LYS A 92 -4.59 -10.64 -22.23
N LYS A 93 -4.16 -10.27 -21.02
CA LYS A 93 -4.01 -8.84 -20.65
C LYS A 93 -3.00 -8.16 -21.58
N ASN A 94 -3.44 -7.15 -22.31
CA ASN A 94 -2.61 -6.23 -23.10
C ASN A 94 -3.32 -4.85 -23.06
N VAL A 95 -2.57 -3.74 -22.96
CA VAL A 95 -3.14 -2.37 -22.91
C VAL A 95 -4.02 -2.07 -24.11
N LEU A 96 -3.65 -2.58 -25.30
CA LEU A 96 -4.39 -2.42 -26.54
C LEU A 96 -5.84 -2.92 -26.44
N ALA A 97 -6.09 -3.95 -25.61
CA ALA A 97 -7.39 -4.56 -25.40
C ALA A 97 -8.20 -3.95 -24.23
N HIS A 98 -7.75 -2.84 -23.63
CA HIS A 98 -8.53 -2.11 -22.61
C HIS A 98 -9.75 -1.41 -23.22
N GLY A 99 -9.58 -0.76 -24.38
CA GLY A 99 -10.62 0.06 -25.04
C GLY A 99 -11.55 -0.69 -26.00
N TYR A 100 -11.43 -2.02 -26.12
CA TYR A 100 -12.21 -2.82 -27.07
C TYR A 100 -13.42 -3.47 -26.37
N LYS A 101 -14.65 -3.09 -26.72
CA LYS A 101 -15.87 -3.70 -26.16
C LYS A 101 -16.30 -4.92 -26.99
N TYR A 102 -15.72 -6.10 -26.70
CA TYR A 102 -16.09 -7.34 -27.40
C TYR A 102 -17.54 -7.72 -27.11
N LEU A 103 -18.40 -7.66 -28.12
CA LEU A 103 -19.82 -8.00 -28.06
C LEU A 103 -19.98 -9.52 -28.26
N SER A 104 -19.92 -10.29 -27.17
CA SER A 104 -20.27 -11.71 -27.23
C SER A 104 -21.79 -11.86 -27.36
N LEU A 105 -22.27 -12.06 -28.60
CA LEU A 105 -23.56 -12.70 -28.84
C LEU A 105 -23.53 -14.15 -28.31
N ALA A 106 -24.71 -14.76 -28.17
CA ALA A 106 -24.83 -16.00 -27.41
C ALA A 106 -24.34 -17.24 -28.19
N GLN A 107 -23.41 -17.97 -27.59
CA GLN A 107 -23.14 -19.41 -27.78
C GLN A 107 -22.78 -20.00 -29.15
N GLU A 108 -22.83 -19.25 -30.26
CA GLU A 108 -22.61 -19.80 -31.63
C GLU A 108 -21.31 -19.31 -32.33
N ASP A 109 -20.36 -18.76 -31.57
CA ASP A 109 -19.04 -18.26 -32.03
C ASP A 109 -18.08 -19.39 -32.52
N GLN A 110 -18.40 -20.11 -33.61
CA GLN A 110 -17.39 -20.82 -34.43
C GLN A 110 -17.03 -20.02 -35.69
N ASP A 111 -18.01 -19.44 -36.38
CA ASP A 111 -17.82 -18.80 -37.70
C ASP A 111 -17.53 -17.28 -37.65
N ALA A 112 -17.39 -16.70 -36.46
CA ALA A 112 -17.21 -15.26 -36.28
C ALA A 112 -15.85 -14.73 -36.81
N ASP A 113 -15.88 -14.15 -38.00
CA ASP A 113 -14.77 -13.56 -38.79
C ASP A 113 -13.72 -12.83 -37.92
N GLN A 114 -12.50 -13.37 -37.93
CA GLN A 114 -11.42 -12.92 -37.06
C GLN A 114 -10.82 -11.57 -37.47
N PHE A 115 -10.99 -11.15 -38.73
CA PHE A 115 -10.41 -9.93 -39.30
C PHE A 115 -11.35 -8.72 -39.25
N LYS A 116 -12.59 -8.90 -38.80
CA LYS A 116 -13.53 -7.78 -38.53
C LYS A 116 -13.60 -7.45 -37.04
N PHE A 117 -13.92 -6.19 -36.73
CA PHE A 117 -14.13 -5.74 -35.35
C PHE A 117 -15.47 -6.25 -34.82
N GLN A 118 -15.42 -6.99 -33.71
CA GLN A 118 -16.54 -7.61 -33.02
C GLN A 118 -17.00 -6.71 -31.85
N GLY A 119 -17.09 -5.40 -32.11
CA GLY A 119 -17.50 -4.34 -31.17
C GLY A 119 -16.59 -3.11 -31.13
N ASP A 120 -16.94 -2.12 -30.29
CA ASP A 120 -16.40 -0.75 -30.33
C ASP A 120 -14.88 -0.63 -30.09
N LEU A 121 -14.24 0.28 -30.83
CA LEU A 121 -12.85 0.71 -30.64
C LEU A 121 -12.76 2.04 -29.87
N THR A 122 -12.04 2.06 -28.76
CA THR A 122 -11.65 3.28 -28.04
C THR A 122 -10.17 3.24 -27.64
N GLN A 123 -9.65 4.32 -27.04
CA GLN A 123 -8.30 4.39 -26.44
C GLN A 123 -7.16 4.09 -27.44
N SER A 124 -6.12 3.39 -27.00
CA SER A 124 -4.95 2.96 -27.79
C SER A 124 -5.30 2.25 -29.10
N ALA A 125 -6.43 1.52 -29.16
CA ALA A 125 -6.85 0.84 -30.37
C ALA A 125 -7.37 1.83 -31.42
N ALA A 126 -8.25 2.76 -31.02
CA ALA A 126 -8.69 3.86 -31.88
C ALA A 126 -7.52 4.77 -32.31
N TYR A 127 -6.56 5.01 -31.42
CA TYR A 127 -5.34 5.79 -31.71
C TYR A 127 -4.45 5.16 -32.78
N ILE A 128 -4.32 3.83 -32.84
CA ILE A 128 -3.63 3.14 -33.93
C ILE A 128 -4.48 3.18 -35.21
N HIS A 129 -5.77 2.84 -35.11
CA HIS A 129 -6.68 2.75 -36.24
C HIS A 129 -6.78 4.07 -37.04
N GLY A 130 -6.93 5.19 -36.34
CA GLY A 130 -7.05 6.53 -36.92
C GLY A 130 -5.72 7.24 -37.22
N SER A 131 -4.58 6.55 -37.26
CA SER A 131 -3.27 7.17 -37.48
C SER A 131 -2.61 6.69 -38.77
N ASP A 132 -2.43 7.60 -39.72
CA ASP A 132 -1.72 7.32 -40.97
C ASP A 132 -0.23 7.05 -40.76
N GLN A 133 0.35 7.50 -39.64
CA GLN A 133 1.70 7.08 -39.25
C GLN A 133 1.74 5.57 -38.95
N TRP A 134 0.76 5.04 -38.23
CA TRP A 134 0.67 3.59 -37.98
C TRP A 134 0.35 2.79 -39.23
N LYS A 135 -0.48 3.32 -40.15
CA LYS A 135 -0.69 2.70 -41.48
C LYS A 135 0.64 2.58 -42.24
N LYS A 136 1.40 3.68 -42.34
CA LYS A 136 2.70 3.70 -43.03
C LYS A 136 3.74 2.79 -42.37
N ILE A 137 3.77 2.72 -41.03
CA ILE A 137 4.63 1.77 -40.30
C ILE A 137 4.30 0.31 -40.69
N MET A 138 3.03 -0.06 -40.81
CA MET A 138 2.66 -1.42 -41.23
C MET A 138 3.17 -1.76 -42.62
N THR A 139 3.00 -0.85 -43.60
CA THR A 139 3.48 -1.06 -44.97
C THR A 139 5.01 -1.20 -45.07
N ARG A 140 5.77 -0.67 -44.10
CA ARG A 140 7.24 -0.88 -44.01
C ARG A 140 7.65 -2.14 -43.26
N LEU A 141 6.94 -2.49 -42.18
CA LEU A 141 7.28 -3.64 -41.33
C LEU A 141 6.67 -4.96 -41.81
N GLY A 142 5.70 -4.94 -42.71
CA GLY A 142 4.91 -6.11 -43.09
C GLY A 142 3.95 -6.56 -41.99
N THR A 143 3.16 -7.60 -42.29
CA THR A 143 2.10 -8.08 -41.37
C THR A 143 2.68 -8.76 -40.13
N ASP A 144 3.69 -9.63 -40.28
CA ASP A 144 4.22 -10.45 -39.18
C ASP A 144 4.88 -9.63 -38.07
N LEU A 145 5.74 -8.67 -38.45
CA LEU A 145 6.51 -7.87 -37.50
C LEU A 145 5.61 -6.85 -36.80
N THR A 146 4.65 -6.26 -37.51
CA THR A 146 3.59 -5.43 -36.92
C THR A 146 2.73 -6.23 -35.93
N ARG A 147 2.37 -7.47 -36.27
CA ARG A 147 1.64 -8.39 -35.37
C ARG A 147 2.43 -8.69 -34.09
N TYR A 148 3.73 -8.98 -34.22
CA TYR A 148 4.61 -9.21 -33.07
C TYR A 148 4.71 -7.97 -32.16
N LEU A 149 4.86 -6.78 -32.76
CA LEU A 149 4.91 -5.51 -32.06
C LEU A 149 3.64 -5.22 -31.24
N LEU A 150 2.46 -5.60 -31.73
CA LEU A 150 1.17 -5.39 -31.04
C LEU A 150 0.81 -6.50 -30.03
N GLU A 151 1.11 -7.77 -30.32
CA GLU A 151 0.73 -8.92 -29.46
C GLU A 151 1.77 -9.21 -28.36
N SER A 152 3.07 -8.98 -28.60
CA SER A 152 4.19 -9.45 -27.75
C SER A 152 5.02 -8.33 -27.11
N CYS A 153 5.38 -7.27 -27.84
CA CYS A 153 6.17 -6.16 -27.31
C CYS A 153 5.37 -5.26 -26.35
N SER A 154 6.04 -4.38 -25.63
CA SER A 154 5.44 -3.24 -24.93
C SER A 154 5.89 -1.94 -25.58
N VAL A 155 4.97 -1.19 -26.19
CA VAL A 155 5.30 0.01 -26.96
C VAL A 155 4.81 1.27 -26.26
N PHE A 156 5.66 2.29 -26.25
CA PHE A 156 5.43 3.60 -25.62
C PHE A 156 5.61 4.71 -26.64
N VAL A 157 4.76 5.73 -26.60
CA VAL A 157 4.86 6.94 -27.43
C VAL A 157 5.28 8.10 -26.53
N ALA A 158 6.36 8.77 -26.88
CA ALA A 158 6.82 9.99 -26.21
C ALA A 158 5.91 11.19 -26.53
N VAL A 159 5.71 12.03 -25.52
CA VAL A 159 4.92 13.25 -25.58
C VAL A 159 5.74 14.36 -24.91
N PRO A 160 6.46 15.18 -25.70
CA PRO A 160 7.27 16.29 -25.19
C PRO A 160 6.48 17.24 -24.27
N PRO A 161 7.15 17.91 -23.32
CA PRO A 161 8.59 17.93 -23.12
C PRO A 161 9.17 16.73 -22.34
N SER A 162 8.37 15.91 -21.64
CA SER A 162 8.93 15.04 -20.59
C SER A 162 8.18 13.73 -20.26
N CYS A 163 7.14 13.37 -21.01
CA CYS A 163 6.28 12.23 -20.65
C CYS A 163 6.13 11.21 -21.78
N ALA A 164 5.58 10.05 -21.47
CA ALA A 164 5.17 9.06 -22.47
C ALA A 164 3.85 8.39 -22.08
N PHE A 165 3.19 7.70 -23.01
CA PHE A 165 2.09 6.79 -22.70
C PHE A 165 2.29 5.42 -23.35
N GLN A 166 1.80 4.36 -22.70
CA GLN A 166 1.84 3.01 -23.25
C GLN A 166 0.68 2.78 -24.22
N VAL A 167 0.98 2.25 -25.41
CA VAL A 167 -0.02 1.93 -26.45
C VAL A 167 -0.43 0.46 -26.36
N CYS A 168 0.53 -0.46 -26.38
CA CYS A 168 0.30 -1.91 -26.35
C CYS A 168 1.23 -2.65 -25.38
N GLY A 169 1.01 -3.96 -25.24
CA GLY A 169 1.80 -4.88 -24.43
C GLY A 169 1.29 -5.08 -23.02
N LEU A 170 2.07 -5.76 -22.18
CA LEU A 170 1.73 -5.95 -20.77
C LEU A 170 1.70 -4.58 -20.05
N PRO A 171 0.62 -4.22 -19.33
CA PRO A 171 0.52 -2.92 -18.68
C PRO A 171 1.70 -2.68 -17.72
N VAL A 172 2.52 -1.66 -18.00
CA VAL A 172 3.81 -1.45 -17.34
C VAL A 172 3.66 -1.26 -15.83
N TYR A 173 2.51 -0.75 -15.36
CA TYR A 173 2.21 -0.67 -13.93
C TYR A 173 2.23 -2.03 -13.22
N ASP A 174 1.90 -3.15 -13.87
CA ASP A 174 1.94 -4.48 -13.26
C ASP A 174 3.41 -4.95 -13.01
N ARG A 175 4.41 -4.37 -13.68
CA ARG A 175 5.85 -4.57 -13.36
C ARG A 175 6.32 -3.76 -12.14
N VAL A 176 5.71 -2.60 -11.90
CA VAL A 176 6.11 -1.66 -10.84
C VAL A 176 5.78 -2.23 -9.44
N SER A 177 6.81 -2.81 -8.80
CA SER A 177 6.73 -3.50 -7.51
C SER A 177 6.57 -2.54 -6.32
N MET A 178 5.33 -2.09 -6.08
CA MET A 178 4.97 -1.29 -4.91
C MET A 178 4.95 -2.11 -3.62
N THR A 179 5.98 -1.94 -2.78
CA THR A 179 5.96 -2.40 -1.37
C THR A 179 5.40 -1.34 -0.41
N THR A 180 4.63 -0.37 -0.91
CA THR A 180 3.83 0.54 -0.08
C THR A 180 2.53 -0.15 0.34
N ALA A 181 2.09 0.06 1.57
CA ALA A 181 0.83 -0.49 2.05
C ALA A 181 -0.34 0.19 1.33
N SER A 182 -1.08 -0.57 0.52
CA SER A 182 -2.27 -0.09 -0.17
C SER A 182 -3.40 0.20 0.83
N SER A 183 -3.53 1.47 1.25
CA SER A 183 -4.72 2.00 1.91
C SER A 183 -5.85 2.18 0.89
N GLY A 184 -6.29 1.05 0.33
CA GLY A 184 -7.25 0.96 -0.76
C GLY A 184 -7.39 -0.49 -1.21
N PHE A 185 -8.61 -0.93 -1.52
CA PHE A 185 -8.90 -2.27 -2.03
C PHE A 185 -8.54 -2.35 -3.52
N SER A 186 -7.90 -3.44 -3.92
CA SER A 186 -7.81 -3.86 -5.33
C SER A 186 -7.60 -5.37 -5.39
N LEU A 187 -8.38 -6.05 -6.23
CA LEU A 187 -8.33 -7.48 -6.43
C LEU A 187 -7.58 -7.80 -7.73
N GLN A 188 -6.40 -8.41 -7.61
CA GLN A 188 -5.69 -9.02 -8.74
C GLN A 188 -5.53 -10.52 -8.50
N LEU A 189 -6.08 -11.34 -9.41
CA LEU A 189 -5.83 -12.78 -9.41
C LEU A 189 -4.40 -13.07 -9.92
N PRO A 190 -3.68 -14.04 -9.33
CA PRO A 190 -2.43 -14.53 -9.90
C PRO A 190 -2.64 -15.20 -11.26
N ARG A 191 -1.73 -14.96 -12.20
CA ARG A 191 -1.67 -15.71 -13.47
C ARG A 191 -1.23 -17.16 -13.21
N ARG A 192 -1.85 -18.12 -13.91
CA ARG A 192 -1.25 -19.45 -14.12
C ARG A 192 0.04 -19.29 -14.94
N LYS A 193 1.09 -20.04 -14.61
CA LYS A 193 2.19 -20.34 -15.54
C LYS A 193 1.99 -21.76 -16.06
N TYR A 194 2.23 -21.97 -17.36
CA TYR A 194 2.51 -23.29 -17.91
C TYR A 194 4.02 -23.55 -17.84
N ASN A 195 4.41 -24.83 -17.89
CA ASN A 195 5.80 -25.24 -17.82
C ASN A 195 6.51 -25.00 -19.17
N CYS A 196 7.82 -24.77 -19.10
CA CYS A 196 8.77 -25.20 -20.12
C CYS A 196 10.01 -25.74 -19.39
N THR A 197 10.79 -26.59 -20.07
CA THR A 197 11.76 -27.51 -19.47
C THR A 197 13.12 -26.89 -19.13
N GLN A 198 13.96 -27.69 -18.48
CA GLN A 198 15.30 -27.31 -18.03
C GLN A 198 16.26 -27.14 -19.20
N PHE A 199 17.12 -26.13 -19.10
CA PHE A 199 18.56 -26.29 -19.38
C PHE A 199 19.33 -25.47 -18.34
N GLY A 200 20.58 -25.82 -18.09
CA GLY A 200 21.45 -25.07 -17.21
C GLY A 200 22.89 -25.57 -17.26
N LYS A 201 23.82 -24.64 -17.05
CA LYS A 201 25.21 -24.89 -16.67
C LYS A 201 25.81 -23.63 -16.04
N TYR A 202 27.03 -23.78 -15.57
CA TYR A 202 27.84 -22.79 -14.88
C TYR A 202 28.09 -21.53 -15.72
N GLU A 203 28.32 -20.36 -15.08
CA GLU A 203 29.71 -19.84 -14.98
C GLU A 203 29.90 -18.71 -13.95
N ARG A 204 31.17 -18.29 -13.79
CA ARG A 204 31.65 -17.36 -12.74
C ARG A 204 31.75 -15.94 -13.28
N SER A 205 31.10 -14.97 -12.63
CA SER A 205 31.32 -13.54 -12.92
C SER A 205 32.63 -13.05 -12.29
N MET A 206 33.66 -12.83 -13.11
CA MET A 206 34.91 -12.18 -12.69
C MET A 206 34.70 -10.66 -12.45
N SER A 207 35.52 -10.08 -11.57
CA SER A 207 35.56 -8.63 -11.34
C SER A 207 36.53 -7.95 -12.31
N LEU A 208 36.04 -6.97 -13.08
CA LEU A 208 36.89 -6.04 -13.82
C LEU A 208 36.80 -4.63 -13.23
N LYS A 209 37.95 -3.95 -13.15
CA LYS A 209 38.10 -2.56 -12.71
C LYS A 209 38.53 -1.72 -13.91
N THR A 210 37.78 -0.67 -14.25
CA THR A 210 38.25 0.32 -15.21
C THR A 210 39.23 1.28 -14.53
N ARG A 211 40.40 1.50 -15.13
CA ARG A 211 41.36 2.55 -14.74
C ARG A 211 41.11 3.80 -15.60
N HIS A 212 41.42 4.97 -15.04
CA HIS A 212 41.75 6.15 -15.84
C HIS A 212 43.27 6.29 -15.95
N THR A 213 43.72 6.79 -17.10
CA THR A 213 45.11 7.15 -17.42
C THR A 213 45.36 8.64 -17.20
N VAL A 214 46.54 8.96 -16.67
CA VAL A 214 47.26 10.24 -16.89
C VAL A 214 48.75 9.89 -16.92
N GLU A 215 49.50 10.48 -17.84
CA GLU A 215 50.94 10.26 -18.00
C GLU A 215 51.74 11.41 -17.37
N ASN A 216 52.90 11.11 -16.79
CA ASN A 216 54.17 11.76 -17.17
C ASN A 216 55.37 11.07 -16.49
N PRO A 217 56.61 11.21 -17.02
CA PRO A 217 57.74 10.34 -16.67
C PRO A 217 58.80 10.98 -15.76
N ALA A 218 59.92 10.25 -15.62
CA ALA A 218 61.30 10.73 -15.41
C ALA A 218 61.92 10.72 -13.98
N VAL A 219 62.92 9.84 -13.84
CA VAL A 219 64.32 10.19 -13.49
C VAL A 219 64.73 10.37 -12.00
N ASN A 220 65.52 9.38 -11.55
CA ASN A 220 66.72 9.44 -10.70
C ASN A 220 66.71 9.57 -9.15
N LYS A 221 67.51 8.64 -8.58
CA LYS A 221 68.59 8.84 -7.57
C LYS A 221 68.27 9.01 -6.07
N LYS A 222 68.74 7.97 -5.37
CA LYS A 222 69.73 8.01 -4.25
C LYS A 222 69.24 8.24 -2.81
N ARG A 223 69.44 7.13 -2.06
CA ARG A 223 70.39 6.98 -0.93
C ARG A 223 69.89 7.14 0.51
N LYS A 224 70.49 6.26 1.33
CA LYS A 224 70.85 6.39 2.75
C LYS A 224 69.67 6.38 3.76
N ARG A 225 69.86 5.89 4.98
CA ARG A 225 70.73 4.81 5.52
C ARG A 225 70.33 4.64 7.00
N ARG A 226 70.73 3.51 7.60
CA ARG A 226 70.94 3.32 9.05
C ARG A 226 69.68 3.29 9.95
N ASP A 227 69.68 2.61 11.10
CA ASP A 227 70.34 1.33 11.44
C ASP A 227 69.87 0.77 12.81
N VAL A 228 70.43 -0.39 13.19
CA VAL A 228 70.88 -0.73 14.56
C VAL A 228 69.85 -1.20 15.63
N ARG A 229 69.92 -2.53 15.87
CA ARG A 229 69.84 -3.29 17.16
C ARG A 229 68.47 -3.38 17.89
N SER A 230 68.20 -4.40 18.73
CA SER A 230 69.07 -5.49 19.25
C SER A 230 68.39 -6.87 19.37
N LYS A 231 69.11 -7.93 18.99
CA LYS A 231 69.60 -9.08 19.82
C LYS A 231 68.92 -9.34 21.21
N THR A 232 68.78 -10.57 21.76
CA THR A 232 69.10 -11.99 21.39
C THR A 232 68.57 -12.98 22.46
N ARG A 233 68.69 -14.32 22.21
CA ARG A 233 68.78 -15.51 23.15
C ARG A 233 67.50 -16.38 23.26
N LYS A 234 67.54 -17.69 23.66
CA LYS A 234 68.37 -18.86 23.23
C LYS A 234 67.94 -20.20 23.94
N ARG A 235 67.72 -21.30 23.17
CA ARG A 235 68.05 -22.75 23.42
C ARG A 235 67.30 -23.68 24.45
N LYS A 236 67.34 -25.00 24.11
CA LYS A 236 67.13 -26.29 24.86
C LYS A 236 65.66 -26.69 25.19
N ARG A 237 65.17 -27.96 25.02
CA ARG A 237 65.59 -29.39 25.31
C ARG A 237 65.36 -29.81 26.78
N LYS A 238 64.95 -31.04 27.17
CA LYS A 238 64.76 -32.38 26.50
C LYS A 238 63.23 -32.71 26.32
N ALA A 239 62.55 -33.87 26.47
CA ALA A 239 62.84 -35.31 26.77
C ALA A 239 61.69 -36.28 26.27
N ASP A 240 62.06 -37.49 25.79
CA ASP A 240 61.75 -38.88 26.27
C ASP A 240 60.36 -39.28 26.87
N GLN A 241 59.81 -40.51 26.72
CA GLN A 241 60.25 -41.77 26.05
C GLN A 241 59.08 -42.81 25.89
N LYS A 242 59.22 -43.76 24.92
CA LYS A 242 58.70 -45.18 24.88
C LYS A 242 57.16 -45.47 24.92
N ASP A 243 56.60 -46.58 24.41
CA ASP A 243 57.02 -47.68 23.49
C ASP A 243 55.79 -48.43 22.89
N GLY A 244 56.01 -49.33 21.89
CA GLY A 244 55.04 -50.29 21.31
C GLY A 244 54.49 -49.88 19.92
N GLU A 245 54.77 -50.51 18.76
CA GLU A 245 54.78 -51.94 18.30
C GLU A 245 53.37 -52.50 18.02
N GLU A 246 53.05 -53.30 16.97
CA GLU A 246 53.71 -53.83 15.74
C GLU A 246 52.59 -54.34 14.77
N ILE A 247 52.73 -54.70 13.47
CA ILE A 247 53.59 -54.35 12.32
C ILE A 247 52.89 -54.83 10.99
N MET A 248 53.62 -54.99 9.86
CA MET A 248 53.22 -55.56 8.54
C MET A 248 52.23 -54.75 7.65
N THR A 249 52.37 -54.62 6.31
CA THR A 249 53.44 -55.10 5.39
C THR A 249 53.66 -54.19 4.14
N CYS A 250 54.80 -54.42 3.49
CA CYS A 250 55.28 -53.99 2.16
C CYS A 250 54.31 -54.25 0.96
N SER A 251 54.52 -53.73 -0.27
CA SER A 251 55.48 -52.72 -0.79
C SER A 251 55.21 -52.24 -2.24
N LYS A 252 55.43 -50.94 -2.48
CA LYS A 252 56.14 -50.26 -3.60
C LYS A 252 56.27 -50.90 -5.02
N LYS A 253 56.23 -49.98 -6.01
CA LYS A 253 56.85 -49.97 -7.37
C LYS A 253 56.16 -50.69 -8.55
N SER A 254 55.34 -49.89 -9.24
CA SER A 254 55.41 -49.62 -10.70
C SER A 254 56.43 -50.38 -11.57
N ARG A 255 55.94 -51.02 -12.64
CA ARG A 255 56.41 -50.80 -14.02
C ARG A 255 55.36 -51.21 -15.07
N SER A 256 55.55 -50.74 -16.29
CA SER A 256 54.74 -51.08 -17.48
C SER A 256 55.13 -52.45 -18.03
N VAL A 257 54.18 -53.17 -18.60
CA VAL A 257 54.24 -53.78 -19.96
C VAL A 257 52.80 -54.16 -20.35
N ALA A 258 52.50 -54.16 -21.65
CA ALA A 258 51.20 -54.57 -22.21
C ALA A 258 51.34 -55.90 -22.96
N HIS A 259 50.22 -56.53 -23.34
CA HIS A 259 49.99 -56.99 -24.72
C HIS A 259 48.52 -57.42 -24.93
N HIS A 260 47.98 -57.02 -26.09
CA HIS A 260 47.00 -57.71 -26.96
C HIS A 260 45.67 -58.29 -26.39
N GLU A 261 44.53 -58.25 -27.10
CA GLU A 261 44.20 -57.80 -28.48
C GLU A 261 42.69 -57.39 -28.52
N HIS A 262 42.08 -56.80 -29.56
CA HIS A 262 42.34 -56.81 -31.01
C HIS A 262 41.89 -55.48 -31.70
N LYS A 263 42.47 -55.21 -32.88
CA LYS A 263 42.33 -54.13 -33.91
C LYS A 263 41.01 -53.31 -33.99
N GLN A 264 41.05 -51.96 -34.08
CA GLN A 264 41.11 -51.05 -35.27
C GLN A 264 39.81 -51.04 -36.15
N GLU A 265 39.37 -49.95 -36.81
CA GLU A 265 40.03 -48.66 -37.18
C GLU A 265 39.06 -47.43 -37.17
N ILE A 266 39.39 -46.37 -37.94
CA ILE A 266 38.84 -44.99 -37.93
C ILE A 266 38.06 -44.77 -39.28
N GLN A 267 37.06 -43.88 -39.49
CA GLN A 267 37.19 -42.43 -39.78
C GLN A 267 35.86 -41.74 -40.23
N GLN A 268 35.78 -40.41 -40.05
CA GLN A 268 35.02 -39.34 -40.79
C GLN A 268 33.53 -39.47 -41.32
N VAL A 269 32.70 -38.50 -40.87
CA VAL A 269 31.99 -37.43 -41.63
C VAL A 269 30.88 -37.74 -42.69
N CYS A 270 29.65 -37.28 -42.36
CA CYS A 270 28.54 -36.70 -43.18
C CYS A 270 27.80 -37.44 -44.31
N TYR A 271 26.47 -37.15 -44.36
CA TYR A 271 25.55 -37.12 -45.53
C TYR A 271 25.26 -38.46 -46.28
N ASP A 272 24.07 -38.72 -46.86
CA ASP A 272 22.73 -38.12 -46.70
C ASP A 272 21.59 -39.09 -47.11
N PHE A 273 20.33 -38.72 -46.79
CA PHE A 273 19.06 -39.01 -47.49
C PHE A 273 18.50 -40.46 -47.78
N THR A 274 17.22 -40.62 -47.42
CA THR A 274 16.07 -41.26 -48.14
C THR A 274 15.72 -42.78 -48.13
N VAL A 275 14.45 -43.04 -47.69
CA VAL A 275 13.35 -43.78 -48.39
C VAL A 275 13.17 -45.32 -48.25
N MET A 276 12.09 -45.69 -47.52
CA MET A 276 11.07 -46.76 -47.78
C MET A 276 11.52 -48.25 -47.86
N GLU A 277 10.67 -49.30 -47.68
CA GLU A 277 9.24 -49.42 -47.32
C GLU A 277 8.90 -50.75 -46.56
N LYS A 278 7.64 -50.84 -46.05
CA LYS A 278 6.75 -52.00 -45.74
C LYS A 278 7.26 -53.45 -45.51
N GLY A 279 6.60 -54.13 -44.55
CA GLY A 279 6.47 -55.60 -44.40
C GLY A 279 6.32 -55.98 -42.91
N GLN A 280 5.14 -56.31 -42.35
CA GLN A 280 4.40 -57.60 -42.37
C GLN A 280 5.22 -58.79 -41.82
N SER A 281 4.71 -59.65 -40.91
CA SER A 281 3.33 -59.87 -40.41
C SER A 281 3.28 -60.40 -38.95
N MET A 282 2.06 -60.62 -38.42
CA MET A 282 1.75 -61.23 -37.11
C MET A 282 0.91 -62.51 -37.33
N PRO A 283 0.67 -63.33 -36.29
CA PRO A 283 -0.73 -63.60 -35.95
C PRO A 283 -1.08 -63.72 -34.44
N GLU A 284 -2.21 -63.11 -34.08
CA GLU A 284 -3.30 -63.67 -33.24
C GLU A 284 -3.12 -63.96 -31.72
N LYS A 285 -4.18 -64.05 -30.88
CA LYS A 285 -5.65 -63.92 -31.06
C LYS A 285 -6.27 -63.28 -29.78
N SER A 286 -7.05 -62.18 -29.88
CA SER A 286 -8.54 -62.08 -29.78
C SER A 286 -9.13 -62.00 -28.35
N ALA A 287 -10.25 -61.33 -28.01
CA ALA A 287 -11.12 -60.27 -28.60
C ALA A 287 -11.98 -59.71 -27.41
N LEU A 288 -13.22 -59.15 -27.39
CA LEU A 288 -14.32 -58.54 -28.19
C LEU A 288 -15.26 -57.91 -27.09
N SER A 289 -16.15 -56.91 -27.15
CA SER A 289 -16.80 -55.96 -28.09
C SER A 289 -16.94 -54.59 -27.34
N MET A 290 -17.23 -53.39 -27.84
CA MET A 290 -18.04 -52.81 -28.94
C MET A 290 -19.58 -52.73 -28.72
N LYS A 291 -20.27 -51.92 -29.55
CA LYS A 291 -21.64 -51.35 -29.35
C LYS A 291 -22.42 -51.24 -30.68
N THR A 292 -23.75 -51.24 -30.60
CA THR A 292 -24.76 -50.71 -31.57
C THR A 292 -26.08 -50.42 -30.80
N GLN A 293 -27.04 -49.58 -31.23
CA GLN A 293 -26.96 -48.38 -32.10
C GLN A 293 -27.96 -47.29 -31.63
N GLU A 294 -29.15 -47.15 -32.26
CA GLU A 294 -30.07 -45.99 -32.14
C GLU A 294 -31.55 -46.43 -32.34
N THR A 295 -32.55 -45.74 -31.73
CA THR A 295 -33.81 -45.27 -32.38
C THR A 295 -34.84 -44.60 -31.42
N SER A 296 -35.59 -43.64 -31.99
CA SER A 296 -37.01 -43.22 -31.78
C SER A 296 -37.65 -42.76 -30.43
N ALA A 297 -38.41 -41.64 -30.56
CA ALA A 297 -39.78 -41.35 -30.05
C ALA A 297 -40.10 -40.90 -28.59
N SER A 298 -40.43 -39.59 -28.49
CA SER A 298 -41.53 -38.99 -27.69
C SER A 298 -41.49 -38.96 -26.14
N GLY A 299 -42.24 -38.02 -25.52
CA GLY A 299 -42.61 -38.07 -24.09
C GLY A 299 -42.31 -36.82 -23.23
N THR A 300 -43.33 -35.98 -23.02
CA THR A 300 -43.34 -34.77 -22.14
C THR A 300 -42.84 -34.97 -20.70
N LYS A 301 -42.07 -33.99 -20.13
CA LYS A 301 -42.39 -33.22 -18.89
C LYS A 301 -41.26 -32.28 -18.38
N GLN A 302 -41.66 -31.08 -17.97
CA GLN A 302 -41.08 -30.11 -16.99
C GLN A 302 -39.55 -29.80 -16.93
N PRO A 303 -39.15 -28.49 -16.85
CA PRO A 303 -37.76 -28.10 -16.66
C PRO A 303 -37.30 -28.17 -15.18
N VAL A 304 -36.16 -28.81 -14.93
CA VAL A 304 -35.53 -28.91 -13.60
C VAL A 304 -34.49 -27.79 -13.38
N GLU A 305 -34.41 -27.22 -12.18
CA GLU A 305 -33.44 -26.16 -11.84
C GLU A 305 -31.98 -26.60 -12.03
N MET A 306 -31.19 -25.82 -12.79
CA MET A 306 -29.74 -26.01 -12.90
C MET A 306 -28.99 -25.45 -11.66
N PRO A 307 -27.92 -26.13 -11.16
CA PRO A 307 -27.26 -25.74 -9.90
C PRO A 307 -26.56 -24.38 -9.95
N LYS A 308 -26.91 -23.49 -9.01
CA LYS A 308 -26.37 -22.13 -8.90
C LYS A 308 -24.85 -22.12 -8.58
N THR A 309 -24.04 -21.66 -9.53
CA THR A 309 -22.56 -21.67 -9.49
C THR A 309 -21.98 -20.86 -8.31
N LEU A 310 -21.49 -21.55 -7.28
CA LEU A 310 -20.97 -20.94 -6.06
C LEU A 310 -19.62 -20.22 -6.25
N LEU A 311 -19.66 -18.89 -6.38
CA LEU A 311 -18.48 -18.03 -6.28
C LEU A 311 -17.81 -18.13 -4.89
N PRO A 312 -16.47 -18.26 -4.79
CA PRO A 312 -15.79 -18.52 -3.53
C PRO A 312 -15.68 -17.26 -2.65
N LEU A 313 -16.07 -17.41 -1.39
CA LEU A 313 -16.07 -16.35 -0.37
C LEU A 313 -14.65 -15.82 -0.09
N GLU A 314 -14.41 -14.53 -0.32
CA GLU A 314 -13.13 -13.88 -0.03
C GLU A 314 -12.89 -13.65 1.48
N GLY A 315 -11.62 -13.52 1.87
CA GLY A 315 -11.19 -13.27 3.26
C GLY A 315 -10.30 -14.35 3.90
N GLY A 316 -9.84 -15.34 3.15
CA GLY A 316 -8.92 -16.37 3.65
C GLY A 316 -7.43 -15.98 3.56
N SER A 317 -6.63 -16.40 4.54
CA SER A 317 -5.16 -16.44 4.43
C SER A 317 -4.74 -17.33 3.25
N SER A 318 -3.77 -16.90 2.45
CA SER A 318 -3.40 -17.55 1.18
C SER A 318 -2.55 -18.82 1.31
N TRP A 319 -3.02 -19.78 2.11
CA TRP A 319 -2.60 -21.18 2.04
C TRP A 319 -3.48 -21.92 1.03
N LYS A 320 -3.35 -21.57 -0.25
CA LYS A 320 -3.91 -22.38 -1.34
C LYS A 320 -2.97 -23.54 -1.63
N SER A 321 -3.26 -24.71 -1.06
CA SER A 321 -2.67 -25.96 -1.57
C SER A 321 -3.23 -26.27 -2.96
N GLY A 322 -2.41 -26.91 -3.80
CA GLY A 322 -2.79 -27.33 -5.16
C GLY A 322 -1.71 -27.01 -6.20
N ILE A 323 -0.93 -28.03 -6.56
CA ILE A 323 -0.03 -28.11 -7.73
C ILE A 323 0.94 -26.92 -7.93
N PHE A 324 1.35 -26.29 -6.83
CA PHE A 324 2.51 -25.41 -6.79
C PHE A 324 3.34 -25.73 -5.55
N PRO A 325 4.68 -25.67 -5.59
CA PRO A 325 5.48 -25.67 -4.38
C PRO A 325 5.05 -24.46 -3.52
N PRO A 326 5.03 -24.58 -2.18
CA PRO A 326 4.70 -23.44 -1.34
C PRO A 326 5.70 -22.32 -1.61
N LEU A 327 5.20 -21.08 -1.64
CA LEU A 327 6.04 -19.90 -1.79
C LEU A 327 7.17 -19.94 -0.74
N PRO A 328 8.39 -19.45 -1.05
CA PRO A 328 9.48 -19.37 -0.08
C PRO A 328 8.97 -18.80 1.25
N PRO A 329 9.44 -19.27 2.44
CA PRO A 329 8.98 -18.74 3.74
C PRO A 329 9.10 -17.21 3.87
N SER A 330 9.97 -16.66 3.03
CA SER A 330 10.14 -15.25 2.68
C SER A 330 8.86 -14.49 2.25
N GLN A 331 7.88 -15.14 1.61
CA GLN A 331 6.72 -14.50 0.98
C GLN A 331 5.38 -14.79 1.67
N CYS A 332 5.36 -15.63 2.71
CA CYS A 332 4.17 -15.88 3.53
C CYS A 332 4.11 -14.86 4.69
N PHE A 333 2.96 -14.23 4.90
CA PHE A 333 2.79 -13.15 5.88
C PHE A 333 1.45 -13.20 6.62
N PHE A 334 1.54 -13.13 7.95
CA PHE A 334 0.41 -12.87 8.85
C PHE A 334 0.16 -11.36 8.93
N ARG A 335 -1.10 -10.91 9.01
CA ARG A 335 -1.46 -9.47 9.00
C ARG A 335 -2.22 -9.09 10.26
N THR A 336 -1.79 -8.05 10.97
CA THR A 336 -2.46 -7.62 12.22
C THR A 336 -3.94 -7.23 11.98
N LEU A 337 -4.24 -6.64 10.82
CA LEU A 337 -5.60 -6.35 10.35
C LEU A 337 -6.56 -7.56 10.38
N GLY A 338 -6.02 -8.79 10.28
CA GLY A 338 -6.78 -10.04 10.37
C GLY A 338 -7.40 -10.30 11.74
N LEU A 339 -6.95 -9.63 12.80
CA LEU A 339 -7.58 -9.69 14.14
C LEU A 339 -8.88 -8.87 14.22
N MET A 340 -8.98 -7.79 13.45
CA MET A 340 -10.06 -6.78 13.59
C MET A 340 -11.39 -7.25 12.99
N TYR A 341 -11.39 -8.34 12.22
CA TYR A 341 -12.53 -8.80 11.44
C TYR A 341 -12.77 -10.29 11.63
N GLY A 342 -13.86 -10.61 12.33
CA GLY A 342 -14.39 -11.97 12.46
C GLY A 342 -14.32 -12.55 13.87
N GLY A 343 -15.21 -13.50 14.14
CA GLY A 343 -15.33 -14.22 15.42
C GLY A 343 -16.77 -14.25 15.93
N ARG A 344 -17.26 -15.44 16.26
CA ARG A 344 -18.64 -15.70 16.76
C ARG A 344 -18.56 -16.41 18.11
N GLY A 345 -17.92 -15.74 19.08
CA GLY A 345 -17.52 -16.37 20.34
C GLY A 345 -16.58 -17.57 20.13
N MET A 346 -16.47 -18.41 21.16
CA MET A 346 -15.76 -19.70 21.08
C MET A 346 -16.42 -20.69 20.11
N CYS A 347 -17.72 -20.56 19.81
CA CYS A 347 -18.40 -21.36 18.79
C CYS A 347 -17.88 -21.10 17.36
N GLY A 348 -17.30 -19.92 17.12
CA GLY A 348 -16.64 -19.59 15.83
C GLY A 348 -15.18 -20.04 15.73
N PHE A 349 -14.57 -20.43 16.85
CA PHE A 349 -13.16 -20.82 16.97
C PHE A 349 -12.85 -22.08 16.16
N LEU A 350 -11.62 -22.19 15.62
CA LEU A 350 -11.27 -23.22 14.64
C LEU A 350 -11.49 -24.64 15.16
N LEU A 351 -10.94 -24.97 16.33
CA LEU A 351 -11.00 -26.33 16.88
C LEU A 351 -12.40 -26.74 17.37
N ASN A 352 -13.31 -25.78 17.57
CA ASN A 352 -14.71 -26.02 17.94
C ASN A 352 -15.63 -26.23 16.72
N ARG A 353 -15.12 -26.11 15.49
CA ARG A 353 -15.93 -26.36 14.29
C ARG A 353 -16.22 -27.85 14.14
N LYS A 354 -17.37 -28.15 13.56
CA LYS A 354 -17.73 -29.50 13.13
C LYS A 354 -17.31 -29.71 11.67
N LYS A 355 -16.96 -30.94 11.31
CA LYS A 355 -16.78 -31.41 9.93
C LYS A 355 -18.11 -31.98 9.44
N LYS A 356 -18.51 -31.66 8.20
CA LYS A 356 -19.65 -32.31 7.55
C LYS A 356 -19.29 -33.73 7.06
N SER A 357 -20.28 -34.59 7.05
CA SER A 357 -20.26 -35.97 6.56
C SER A 357 -21.70 -36.37 6.18
N ALA A 358 -21.87 -37.47 5.45
CA ALA A 358 -23.19 -37.97 5.04
C ALA A 358 -24.13 -38.20 6.24
N GLY A 359 -23.61 -38.73 7.35
CA GLY A 359 -24.33 -38.89 8.62
C GLY A 359 -24.38 -37.63 9.51
N GLY A 360 -24.23 -36.43 8.94
CA GLY A 360 -24.33 -35.17 9.68
C GLY A 360 -22.98 -34.54 10.09
N SER A 361 -22.95 -33.85 11.23
CA SER A 361 -21.82 -32.96 11.60
C SER A 361 -21.08 -33.42 12.86
N ARG A 362 -19.91 -34.07 12.69
CA ARG A 362 -19.05 -34.57 13.79
C ARG A 362 -17.97 -33.59 14.24
N ARG A 363 -17.41 -33.80 15.44
CA ARG A 363 -16.26 -33.01 15.97
C ARG A 363 -14.97 -33.40 15.24
N LEU A 364 -13.96 -32.52 15.25
CA LEU A 364 -12.65 -32.81 14.62
C LEU A 364 -11.83 -33.83 15.43
N GLU A 365 -11.14 -34.72 14.71
CA GLU A 365 -10.16 -35.66 15.22
C GLU A 365 -8.75 -35.36 14.68
N GLY A 366 -7.72 -36.08 15.17
CA GLY A 366 -6.32 -35.87 14.78
C GLY A 366 -6.08 -35.87 13.27
N PRO A 367 -6.62 -36.84 12.49
CA PRO A 367 -6.46 -36.87 11.04
C PRO A 367 -7.11 -35.68 10.33
N ASP A 368 -8.27 -35.21 10.81
CA ASP A 368 -8.94 -34.03 10.23
C ASP A 368 -8.11 -32.75 10.50
N LEU A 369 -7.55 -32.63 11.71
CA LEU A 369 -6.71 -31.48 12.06
C LEU A 369 -5.41 -31.46 11.25
N ILE A 370 -4.78 -32.61 11.02
CA ILE A 370 -3.61 -32.75 10.14
C ILE A 370 -3.94 -32.30 8.71
N ARG A 371 -5.09 -32.69 8.15
CA ARG A 371 -5.55 -32.21 6.83
C ARG A 371 -5.80 -30.70 6.80
N ILE A 372 -6.36 -30.13 7.86
CA ILE A 372 -6.59 -28.69 8.00
C ILE A 372 -5.28 -27.88 8.12
N ILE A 373 -4.19 -28.45 8.65
CA ILE A 373 -2.91 -27.76 8.83
C ILE A 373 -2.01 -27.90 7.61
N PHE A 374 -1.84 -29.13 7.09
CA PHE A 374 -0.76 -29.45 6.14
C PHE A 374 -1.24 -29.72 4.70
N LEU A 375 -2.54 -29.99 4.48
CA LEU A 375 -3.07 -30.49 3.20
C LEU A 375 -4.20 -29.60 2.63
N GLU A 376 -5.48 -29.96 2.79
CA GLU A 376 -6.60 -29.25 2.15
C GLU A 376 -6.99 -27.92 2.81
N GLY A 377 -6.61 -27.69 4.07
CA GLY A 377 -6.91 -26.44 4.78
C GLY A 377 -8.36 -26.28 5.19
N MET A 378 -8.81 -25.02 5.38
CA MET A 378 -10.19 -24.70 5.77
C MET A 378 -11.31 -25.28 4.88
N PRO A 379 -11.13 -25.44 3.54
CA PRO A 379 -12.10 -26.13 2.68
C PRO A 379 -12.42 -27.57 3.09
N TYR A 380 -11.54 -28.26 3.83
CA TYR A 380 -11.76 -29.64 4.27
C TYR A 380 -13.04 -29.82 5.10
N LEU A 381 -13.45 -28.79 5.83
CA LEU A 381 -14.70 -28.79 6.62
C LEU A 381 -15.97 -28.78 5.76
N LYS A 382 -15.84 -28.59 4.43
CA LYS A 382 -16.91 -28.61 3.42
C LYS A 382 -16.68 -29.71 2.37
N GLU A 383 -16.19 -30.87 2.80
CA GLU A 383 -16.12 -32.11 2.00
C GLU A 383 -15.24 -32.04 0.73
N LEU A 384 -14.40 -31.00 0.59
CA LEU A 384 -13.45 -30.88 -0.51
C LEU A 384 -12.19 -31.74 -0.27
N GLU A 385 -12.36 -33.07 -0.28
CA GLU A 385 -11.26 -34.02 -0.14
C GLU A 385 -10.37 -34.04 -1.40
N ARG A 386 -9.06 -34.24 -1.22
CA ARG A 386 -8.09 -34.34 -2.32
C ARG A 386 -7.25 -35.61 -2.21
N LYS A 387 -6.81 -36.16 -3.35
CA LYS A 387 -5.82 -37.25 -3.36
C LYS A 387 -4.52 -36.77 -2.68
N PRO A 388 -3.88 -37.57 -1.82
CA PRO A 388 -4.24 -38.93 -1.42
C PRO A 388 -5.33 -39.01 -0.33
N LYS A 389 -6.24 -39.99 -0.44
CA LYS A 389 -7.30 -40.26 0.57
C LYS A 389 -6.74 -40.83 1.89
N LYS A 390 -5.68 -41.65 1.84
CA LYS A 390 -4.91 -42.05 3.02
C LYS A 390 -3.84 -40.99 3.34
N LEU A 391 -3.53 -40.75 4.62
CA LEU A 391 -2.42 -39.87 5.00
C LEU A 391 -1.07 -40.54 4.67
N PRO A 392 -0.07 -39.82 4.12
CA PRO A 392 1.29 -40.34 3.99
C PRO A 392 1.88 -40.73 5.34
N ARG A 393 2.77 -41.74 5.38
CA ARG A 393 3.35 -42.33 6.61
C ARG A 393 3.84 -41.28 7.62
N HIS A 394 4.54 -40.26 7.14
CA HIS A 394 5.04 -39.14 7.96
C HIS A 394 3.92 -38.41 8.70
N PHE A 395 2.84 -38.01 8.01
CA PHE A 395 1.68 -37.36 8.63
C PHE A 395 0.86 -38.32 9.49
N PHE A 396 0.81 -39.62 9.14
CA PHE A 396 0.14 -40.62 9.96
C PHE A 396 0.79 -40.80 11.34
N GLN A 397 2.13 -40.79 11.42
CA GLN A 397 2.88 -40.82 12.68
C GLN A 397 2.56 -39.64 13.62
N MET A 398 2.05 -38.52 13.10
CA MET A 398 1.68 -37.35 13.89
C MET A 398 0.29 -37.45 14.55
N VAL A 399 -0.58 -38.37 14.08
CA VAL A 399 -1.99 -38.49 14.51
C VAL A 399 -2.17 -38.59 16.03
N PRO A 400 -1.34 -39.32 16.80
CA PRO A 400 -1.45 -39.38 18.27
C PRO A 400 -1.28 -38.00 18.94
N LEU A 401 -0.28 -37.21 18.52
CA LEU A 401 0.02 -35.88 19.08
C LEU A 401 -1.09 -34.86 18.76
N PHE A 402 -1.58 -34.83 17.51
CA PHE A 402 -2.70 -33.95 17.15
C PHE A 402 -4.03 -34.39 17.81
N SER A 403 -4.20 -35.68 18.08
CA SER A 403 -5.32 -36.18 18.90
C SER A 403 -5.17 -35.85 20.39
N GLN A 404 -3.94 -35.84 20.93
CA GLN A 404 -3.64 -35.38 22.29
C GLN A 404 -3.91 -33.86 22.43
N LEU A 405 -3.49 -33.05 21.46
CA LEU A 405 -3.80 -31.61 21.38
C LEU A 405 -5.32 -31.38 21.41
N LEU A 406 -6.09 -32.10 20.59
CA LEU A 406 -7.56 -32.00 20.61
C LEU A 406 -8.18 -32.47 21.93
N ARG A 407 -7.62 -33.48 22.60
CA ARG A 407 -8.06 -33.89 23.95
C ARG A 407 -7.76 -32.81 25.00
N ARG A 408 -6.57 -32.21 24.99
CA ARG A 408 -6.20 -31.08 25.87
C ARG A 408 -7.07 -29.84 25.61
N HIS A 409 -7.32 -29.50 24.34
CA HIS A 409 -8.23 -28.42 23.93
C HIS A 409 -9.63 -28.58 24.53
N ARG A 410 -10.22 -29.78 24.45
CA ARG A 410 -11.55 -30.09 25.00
C ARG A 410 -11.62 -30.00 26.53
N ARG A 411 -10.49 -30.20 27.23
CA ARG A 411 -10.34 -30.06 28.70
C ARG A 411 -9.94 -28.65 29.14
N CYS A 412 -9.67 -27.72 28.22
CA CYS A 412 -9.14 -26.39 28.57
C CYS A 412 -10.26 -25.43 29.02
N HIS A 413 -10.22 -25.01 30.28
CA HIS A 413 -11.16 -24.05 30.86
C HIS A 413 -10.87 -22.60 30.42
N TYR A 414 -10.98 -22.33 29.11
CA TYR A 414 -10.70 -21.02 28.50
C TYR A 414 -11.37 -19.84 29.22
N SER A 415 -12.60 -20.01 29.72
CA SER A 415 -13.33 -19.00 30.50
C SER A 415 -12.66 -18.66 31.83
N ARG A 416 -12.17 -19.66 32.58
CA ARG A 416 -11.44 -19.46 33.85
C ARG A 416 -10.11 -18.74 33.60
N ILE A 417 -9.37 -19.15 32.57
CA ILE A 417 -8.09 -18.49 32.20
C ILE A 417 -8.35 -17.04 31.72
N LEU A 418 -9.42 -16.81 30.94
CA LEU A 418 -9.80 -15.47 30.47
C LEU A 418 -10.19 -14.55 31.62
N GLN A 419 -10.98 -15.02 32.60
CA GLN A 419 -11.34 -14.21 33.77
C GLN A 419 -10.10 -13.90 34.64
N ARG A 420 -9.20 -14.87 34.85
CA ARG A 420 -7.94 -14.67 35.62
C ARG A 420 -7.02 -13.64 34.97
N MET A 421 -6.88 -13.67 33.65
CA MET A 421 -5.92 -12.81 32.93
C MET A 421 -6.51 -11.48 32.45
N CYS A 422 -7.79 -11.47 32.07
CA CYS A 422 -8.54 -10.32 31.56
C CYS A 422 -9.95 -10.27 32.21
N PRO A 423 -10.06 -9.94 33.51
CA PRO A 423 -11.34 -9.83 34.20
C PRO A 423 -12.24 -8.74 33.59
N VAL A 424 -13.54 -8.82 33.84
CA VAL A 424 -14.49 -7.72 33.60
C VAL A 424 -14.88 -7.16 34.96
N VAL A 425 -14.69 -5.85 35.14
CA VAL A 425 -15.16 -5.13 36.32
C VAL A 425 -16.69 -5.03 36.23
N LYS A 426 -17.38 -5.40 37.31
CA LYS A 426 -18.83 -5.17 37.46
C LYS A 426 -19.04 -3.91 38.30
N GLU A 427 -19.13 -2.76 37.64
CA GLU A 427 -19.65 -1.53 38.26
C GLU A 427 -21.16 -1.68 38.53
N SER A 428 -21.66 -1.14 39.64
CA SER A 428 -23.07 -1.21 40.07
C SER A 428 -23.71 0.16 40.07
N ARG A 429 -24.92 0.25 39.51
CA ARG A 429 -25.73 1.47 39.30
C ARG A 429 -25.05 2.48 38.35
N ALA A 430 -25.83 3.41 37.80
CA ALA A 430 -25.48 4.07 36.53
C ALA A 430 -26.18 5.41 36.31
N THR A 431 -25.48 6.34 35.65
CA THR A 431 -25.99 7.26 34.61
C THR A 431 -24.81 7.92 33.88
N GLN A 432 -24.95 8.16 32.57
CA GLN A 432 -24.10 8.96 31.65
C GLN A 432 -22.56 8.75 31.63
N GLY A 433 -21.85 8.67 32.76
CA GLY A 433 -20.42 8.33 32.84
C GLY A 433 -20.07 6.87 32.46
N GLU A 434 -21.07 5.98 32.31
CA GLU A 434 -20.84 4.56 31.96
C GLU A 434 -20.06 4.40 30.64
N LEU A 435 -20.21 5.32 29.67
CA LEU A 435 -19.52 5.20 28.38
C LEU A 435 -18.00 5.43 28.51
N SER A 436 -17.57 6.42 29.32
CA SER A 436 -16.16 6.71 29.55
C SER A 436 -15.50 5.69 30.46
N SER A 437 -16.20 5.17 31.49
CA SER A 437 -15.67 4.06 32.31
C SER A 437 -15.45 2.81 31.46
N LEU A 438 -16.45 2.36 30.69
CA LEU A 438 -16.35 1.20 29.80
C LEU A 438 -15.31 1.39 28.67
N LEU A 439 -15.07 2.62 28.19
CA LEU A 439 -14.02 2.93 27.21
C LEU A 439 -12.60 2.70 27.77
N SER A 440 -12.43 2.80 29.10
CA SER A 440 -11.17 2.48 29.79
C SER A 440 -10.96 0.97 30.00
N GLN A 441 -12.04 0.18 30.06
CA GLN A 441 -12.04 -1.27 30.33
C GLN A 441 -11.53 -2.14 29.14
N HIS A 442 -10.42 -1.74 28.52
CA HIS A 442 -9.73 -2.53 27.50
C HIS A 442 -8.56 -3.34 28.08
N SER A 443 -8.41 -4.60 27.66
CA SER A 443 -7.26 -5.41 28.03
C SER A 443 -5.98 -4.92 27.35
N THR A 444 -4.90 -4.80 28.11
CA THR A 444 -3.59 -4.45 27.54
C THR A 444 -3.04 -5.60 26.68
N PRO A 445 -2.21 -5.33 25.66
CA PRO A 445 -1.60 -6.39 24.84
C PRO A 445 -0.81 -7.42 25.66
N HIS A 446 -0.25 -7.02 26.81
CA HIS A 446 0.43 -7.92 27.73
C HIS A 446 -0.53 -8.88 28.45
N ARG A 447 -1.67 -8.39 28.96
CA ARG A 447 -2.71 -9.22 29.59
C ARG A 447 -3.30 -10.24 28.59
N VAL A 448 -3.54 -9.81 27.34
CA VAL A 448 -3.95 -10.70 26.24
C VAL A 448 -2.85 -11.71 25.91
N TYR A 449 -1.58 -11.32 25.88
CA TYR A 449 -0.46 -12.25 25.70
C TYR A 449 -0.39 -13.30 26.81
N LEU A 450 -0.59 -12.93 28.08
CA LEU A 450 -0.59 -13.88 29.20
C LEU A 450 -1.75 -14.89 29.08
N PHE A 451 -2.95 -14.44 28.70
CA PHE A 451 -4.07 -15.33 28.37
C PHE A 451 -3.70 -16.34 27.26
N ILE A 452 -3.12 -15.87 26.14
CA ILE A 452 -2.72 -16.73 25.02
C ILE A 452 -1.58 -17.68 25.41
N ARG A 453 -0.60 -17.23 26.21
CA ARG A 453 0.50 -18.05 26.75
C ARG A 453 -0.04 -19.23 27.55
N ASP A 454 -0.89 -18.97 28.54
CA ASP A 454 -1.48 -20.00 29.39
C ASP A 454 -2.34 -20.97 28.56
N CYS A 455 -3.11 -20.45 27.59
CA CYS A 455 -3.90 -21.26 26.67
C CYS A 455 -3.07 -22.06 25.65
N LEU A 456 -1.81 -21.70 25.40
CA LEU A 456 -0.87 -22.50 24.61
C LEU A 456 -0.28 -23.61 25.48
N SER A 457 0.24 -23.29 26.66
CA SER A 457 0.79 -24.26 27.61
C SER A 457 -0.22 -25.35 28.03
N ALA A 458 -1.49 -24.99 28.20
CA ALA A 458 -2.54 -25.95 28.57
C ALA A 458 -2.92 -26.92 27.43
N VAL A 459 -2.70 -26.57 26.17
CA VAL A 459 -3.31 -27.26 25.01
C VAL A 459 -2.30 -27.90 24.08
N ILE A 460 -1.12 -27.31 23.90
CA ILE A 460 -0.10 -27.83 22.98
C ILE A 460 0.80 -28.83 23.73
N PRO A 461 0.90 -30.09 23.29
CA PRO A 461 1.90 -31.04 23.81
C PRO A 461 3.32 -30.47 23.73
N GLN A 462 4.16 -30.75 24.72
CA GLN A 462 5.54 -30.25 24.80
C GLN A 462 6.37 -30.76 23.63
N GLU A 463 6.10 -32.01 23.25
CA GLU A 463 6.65 -32.78 22.14
C GLU A 463 6.52 -32.04 20.79
N LEU A 464 5.46 -31.23 20.59
CA LEU A 464 5.27 -30.47 19.34
C LEU A 464 6.20 -29.26 19.22
N TRP A 465 6.76 -28.74 20.31
CA TRP A 465 7.77 -27.68 20.27
C TRP A 465 9.18 -28.22 19.97
N GLY A 466 9.43 -29.50 20.23
CA GLY A 466 10.77 -30.12 20.22
C GLY A 466 11.63 -29.72 21.43
N SER A 467 11.75 -28.41 21.69
CA SER A 467 12.47 -27.87 22.85
C SER A 467 11.83 -26.61 23.42
N ASP A 468 12.10 -26.32 24.71
CA ASP A 468 11.64 -25.09 25.35
C ASP A 468 12.19 -23.82 24.69
N GLN A 469 13.36 -23.89 24.05
CA GLN A 469 13.91 -22.76 23.29
C GLN A 469 13.00 -22.38 22.11
N ASN A 470 12.45 -23.37 21.39
CA ASN A 470 11.47 -23.14 20.33
C ASN A 470 10.17 -22.56 20.88
N ARG A 471 9.68 -23.10 22.01
CA ARG A 471 8.48 -22.61 22.71
C ARG A 471 8.63 -21.14 23.14
N ILE A 472 9.76 -20.78 23.75
CA ILE A 472 10.08 -19.41 24.18
C ILE A 472 10.20 -18.48 22.98
N HIS A 473 10.88 -18.89 21.90
CA HIS A 473 10.97 -18.08 20.68
C HIS A 473 9.59 -17.86 20.03
N PHE A 474 8.73 -18.87 19.93
CA PHE A 474 7.37 -18.71 19.43
C PHE A 474 6.54 -17.76 20.31
N LEU A 475 6.58 -17.93 21.64
CA LEU A 475 5.89 -17.04 22.59
C LEU A 475 6.37 -15.59 22.49
N ALA A 476 7.66 -15.34 22.27
CA ALA A 476 8.20 -14.01 22.02
C ALA A 476 7.65 -13.39 20.71
N ARG A 477 7.44 -14.20 19.66
CA ARG A 477 6.77 -13.76 18.42
C ARG A 477 5.30 -13.44 18.62
N VAL A 478 4.56 -14.25 19.40
CA VAL A 478 3.18 -13.96 19.79
C VAL A 478 3.10 -12.64 20.58
N ARG A 479 3.98 -12.43 21.56
CA ARG A 479 4.07 -11.16 22.31
C ARG A 479 4.34 -9.98 21.40
N SER A 480 5.27 -10.10 20.46
CA SER A 480 5.60 -9.04 19.50
C SER A 480 4.41 -8.70 18.59
N PHE A 481 3.75 -9.71 18.02
CA PHE A 481 2.61 -9.54 17.11
C PHE A 481 1.38 -8.91 17.79
N LEU A 482 1.16 -9.18 19.08
CA LEU A 482 0.11 -8.50 19.85
C LEU A 482 0.42 -7.01 20.15
N ASN A 483 1.69 -6.60 20.03
CA ASN A 483 2.16 -5.20 20.13
C ASN A 483 2.51 -4.60 18.75
N SER A 484 2.08 -5.22 17.65
CA SER A 484 2.19 -4.68 16.30
C SER A 484 1.01 -3.76 15.97
N GLY A 485 1.27 -2.69 15.23
CA GLY A 485 0.24 -1.79 14.74
C GLY A 485 -0.68 -2.42 13.68
N LYS A 486 -1.85 -1.80 13.48
CA LYS A 486 -2.94 -2.20 12.57
C LYS A 486 -2.51 -2.70 11.18
N PHE A 487 -1.51 -2.07 10.58
CA PHE A 487 -1.06 -2.35 9.21
C PHE A 487 0.24 -3.16 9.13
N GLU A 488 0.79 -3.59 10.27
CA GLU A 488 1.98 -4.45 10.29
C GLU A 488 1.69 -5.87 9.78
N ARG A 489 2.79 -6.56 9.47
CA ARG A 489 2.83 -7.92 8.96
C ARG A 489 4.01 -8.63 9.63
N LEU A 490 3.87 -9.91 9.91
CA LEU A 490 4.96 -10.80 10.34
C LEU A 490 5.20 -11.82 9.24
N SER A 491 6.45 -12.03 8.80
CA SER A 491 6.75 -13.10 7.83
C SER A 491 6.88 -14.46 8.49
N LEU A 492 6.65 -15.54 7.73
CA LEU A 492 6.96 -16.89 8.20
C LEU A 492 8.47 -17.06 8.45
N ALA A 493 9.32 -16.40 7.66
CA ALA A 493 10.77 -16.34 7.90
C ALA A 493 11.11 -15.73 9.28
N GLU A 494 10.44 -14.66 9.71
CA GLU A 494 10.62 -14.11 11.07
C GLU A 494 10.09 -15.05 12.15
N LEU A 495 8.95 -15.72 11.93
CA LEU A 495 8.39 -16.69 12.87
C LEU A 495 9.33 -17.88 13.09
N MET A 496 9.99 -18.35 12.03
CA MET A 496 10.98 -19.43 12.05
C MET A 496 12.38 -19.00 12.50
N TRP A 497 12.67 -17.70 12.64
CA TRP A 497 14.02 -17.23 12.98
C TRP A 497 14.44 -17.66 14.39
N LYS A 498 15.58 -18.39 14.46
CA LYS A 498 16.11 -19.11 15.63
C LYS A 498 15.29 -20.33 16.10
N ILE A 499 14.30 -20.80 15.35
CA ILE A 499 13.65 -22.09 15.62
C ILE A 499 14.58 -23.23 15.19
N LYS A 500 14.93 -24.12 16.14
CA LYS A 500 15.70 -25.33 15.89
C LYS A 500 14.79 -26.44 15.35
N VAL A 501 14.84 -26.66 14.04
CA VAL A 501 13.95 -27.63 13.35
C VAL A 501 14.23 -29.08 13.76
N ASN A 502 15.49 -29.44 14.00
CA ASN A 502 15.90 -30.81 14.32
C ASN A 502 15.60 -31.24 15.78
N ASP A 503 15.21 -30.32 16.66
CA ASP A 503 14.72 -30.63 18.01
C ASP A 503 13.34 -31.31 17.97
N CYS A 504 12.58 -31.11 16.90
CA CYS A 504 11.23 -31.64 16.73
C CYS A 504 11.27 -33.10 16.24
N GLU A 505 11.38 -34.06 17.16
CA GLU A 505 11.36 -35.51 16.85
C GLU A 505 10.19 -35.93 15.95
N TRP A 506 9.00 -35.35 16.13
CA TRP A 506 7.80 -35.63 15.34
C TRP A 506 7.90 -35.30 13.83
N LEU A 507 8.98 -34.63 13.41
CA LEU A 507 9.29 -34.36 12.00
C LEU A 507 10.22 -35.40 11.37
N LYS A 508 10.80 -36.34 12.12
CA LYS A 508 11.85 -37.25 11.64
C LYS A 508 11.25 -38.57 11.13
N ILE A 509 11.50 -38.90 9.85
CA ILE A 509 11.09 -40.21 9.26
C ILE A 509 12.05 -41.33 9.70
N LYS A 510 13.35 -41.03 9.79
CA LYS A 510 14.41 -41.89 10.36
C LYS A 510 15.26 -41.08 11.33
N LYS A 511 15.77 -41.73 12.38
CA LYS A 511 16.83 -41.19 13.25
C LYS A 511 18.20 -41.52 12.64
N THR A 512 18.73 -40.61 11.84
CA THR A 512 20.07 -40.70 11.23
C THR A 512 20.77 -39.36 11.37
N ASP A 513 22.03 -39.34 11.77
CA ASP A 513 22.74 -38.11 12.14
C ASP A 513 23.00 -37.18 10.94
N ARG A 514 23.19 -37.77 9.76
CA ARG A 514 23.27 -37.01 8.50
C ARG A 514 21.87 -36.79 7.94
N VAL A 515 21.49 -35.51 7.79
CA VAL A 515 20.21 -35.06 7.24
C VAL A 515 20.45 -34.33 5.91
N PRO A 516 19.97 -34.85 4.76
CA PRO A 516 20.11 -34.16 3.48
C PRO A 516 19.47 -32.76 3.48
N PRO A 517 20.01 -31.77 2.74
CA PRO A 517 19.44 -30.42 2.68
C PRO A 517 17.97 -30.37 2.22
N SER A 518 17.56 -31.31 1.35
CA SER A 518 16.17 -31.48 0.89
C SER A 518 15.22 -31.91 2.02
N GLU A 519 15.62 -32.91 2.80
CA GLU A 519 14.88 -33.37 3.99
C GLU A 519 14.82 -32.27 5.06
N PHE A 520 15.93 -31.55 5.30
CA PHE A 520 15.94 -30.42 6.23
C PHE A 520 14.99 -29.29 5.76
N ALA A 521 14.97 -28.97 4.47
CA ALA A 521 14.03 -28.01 3.90
C ALA A 521 12.56 -28.48 4.04
N TYR A 522 12.29 -29.77 3.85
CA TYR A 522 10.95 -30.36 4.02
C TYR A 522 10.47 -30.32 5.48
N ARG A 523 11.32 -30.68 6.44
CA ARG A 523 11.04 -30.52 7.89
C ARG A 523 10.79 -29.05 8.24
N THR A 524 11.60 -28.13 7.70
CA THR A 524 11.44 -26.67 7.89
C THR A 524 10.11 -26.17 7.34
N GLN A 525 9.68 -26.66 6.18
CA GLN A 525 8.39 -26.34 5.57
C GLN A 525 7.21 -26.79 6.46
N ILE A 526 7.24 -28.04 6.94
CA ILE A 526 6.17 -28.60 7.78
C ILE A 526 6.10 -27.90 9.14
N LEU A 527 7.24 -27.64 9.79
CA LEU A 527 7.27 -26.86 11.03
C LEU A 527 6.76 -25.43 10.81
N GLY A 528 7.09 -24.82 9.67
CA GLY A 528 6.57 -23.51 9.28
C GLY A 528 5.06 -23.49 9.04
N GLN A 529 4.49 -24.53 8.43
CA GLN A 529 3.03 -24.71 8.30
C GLN A 529 2.38 -24.84 9.68
N PHE A 530 2.92 -25.68 10.57
CA PHE A 530 2.39 -25.86 11.92
C PHE A 530 2.47 -24.57 12.76
N LEU A 531 3.62 -23.91 12.85
CA LEU A 531 3.76 -22.67 13.62
C LEU A 531 2.96 -21.51 13.01
N GLY A 532 2.86 -21.44 11.68
CA GLY A 532 2.01 -20.46 11.00
C GLY A 532 0.52 -20.66 11.30
N TRP A 533 0.06 -21.91 11.34
CA TRP A 533 -1.28 -22.27 11.80
C TRP A 533 -1.47 -22.00 13.30
N LEU A 534 -0.47 -22.28 14.13
CA LEU A 534 -0.53 -22.07 15.57
C LEU A 534 -0.62 -20.58 15.93
N LEU A 535 0.00 -19.71 15.12
CA LEU A 535 -0.16 -18.26 15.24
C LEU A 535 -1.55 -17.81 14.73
N GLU A 536 -1.86 -18.02 13.45
CA GLU A 536 -3.06 -17.44 12.83
C GLU A 536 -4.35 -18.20 13.21
N GLY A 537 -4.35 -19.53 13.09
CA GLY A 537 -5.50 -20.40 13.31
C GLY A 537 -5.82 -20.60 14.80
N TYR A 538 -4.81 -20.87 15.63
CA TYR A 538 -4.99 -21.04 17.08
C TYR A 538 -4.93 -19.70 17.83
N ALA A 539 -3.75 -19.08 17.99
CA ALA A 539 -3.59 -17.93 18.89
C ALA A 539 -4.45 -16.71 18.47
N MET A 540 -4.34 -16.25 17.23
CA MET A 540 -5.13 -15.12 16.72
C MET A 540 -6.60 -15.53 16.48
N GLY A 541 -6.88 -16.81 16.24
CA GLY A 541 -8.23 -17.38 16.28
C GLY A 541 -8.89 -17.23 17.66
N LEU A 542 -8.13 -17.43 18.74
CA LEU A 542 -8.60 -17.36 20.12
C LEU A 542 -8.79 -15.91 20.58
N VAL A 543 -7.92 -14.99 20.15
CA VAL A 543 -8.13 -13.54 20.33
C VAL A 543 -9.43 -13.11 19.67
N ARG A 544 -9.67 -13.46 18.39
CA ARG A 544 -10.93 -13.21 17.69
C ARG A 544 -12.15 -13.84 18.36
N ALA A 545 -11.99 -14.98 19.02
CA ALA A 545 -13.07 -15.68 19.72
C ALA A 545 -13.48 -15.00 21.03
N CYS A 546 -12.53 -14.43 21.79
CA CYS A 546 -12.77 -13.88 23.14
C CYS A 546 -12.92 -12.35 23.17
N PHE A 547 -12.24 -11.63 22.27
CA PHE A 547 -12.16 -10.17 22.25
C PHE A 547 -12.86 -9.57 21.02
N PHE A 548 -13.14 -8.27 21.09
CA PHE A 548 -13.33 -7.40 19.94
C PHE A 548 -12.08 -6.51 19.80
N VAL A 549 -11.55 -6.40 18.58
CA VAL A 549 -10.24 -5.81 18.31
C VAL A 549 -10.42 -4.59 17.40
N THR A 550 -10.05 -3.41 17.89
CA THR A 550 -10.34 -2.13 17.21
C THR A 550 -9.18 -1.13 17.33
N GLU A 551 -9.10 -0.21 16.37
CA GLU A 551 -8.36 1.03 16.49
C GLU A 551 -9.09 2.01 17.44
N SER A 552 -8.38 3.04 17.90
CA SER A 552 -8.95 4.22 18.58
C SER A 552 -8.45 5.48 17.87
N VAL A 553 -9.30 6.52 17.80
CA VAL A 553 -8.99 7.76 17.05
C VAL A 553 -7.72 8.45 17.59
N ALA A 554 -7.51 8.46 18.91
CA ALA A 554 -6.35 9.12 19.52
C ALA A 554 -5.02 8.39 19.25
N GLN A 555 -5.00 7.07 19.39
CA GLN A 555 -3.77 6.25 19.50
C GLN A 555 -3.20 5.79 18.13
N LYS A 556 -3.52 6.50 17.05
CA LYS A 556 -3.03 6.28 15.68
C LYS A 556 -3.22 4.83 15.18
N ASN A 557 -2.15 4.05 14.95
CA ASN A 557 -2.24 2.66 14.49
C ASN A 557 -2.26 1.61 15.64
N ALA A 558 -2.32 2.04 16.90
CA ALA A 558 -2.43 1.13 18.03
C ALA A 558 -3.78 0.38 18.03
N ILE A 559 -3.81 -0.76 18.70
CA ILE A 559 -4.96 -1.65 18.77
C ILE A 559 -5.38 -1.81 20.24
N ARG A 560 -6.69 -1.68 20.49
CA ARG A 560 -7.32 -1.98 21.78
C ARG A 560 -8.05 -3.33 21.70
N PHE A 561 -7.96 -4.09 22.78
CA PHE A 561 -8.59 -5.40 22.93
C PHE A 561 -9.70 -5.31 23.98
N TYR A 562 -10.93 -5.01 23.55
CA TYR A 562 -12.08 -5.03 24.45
C TYR A 562 -12.58 -6.46 24.60
N ARG A 563 -13.05 -6.83 25.79
CA ARG A 563 -13.81 -8.09 25.94
C ARG A 563 -15.17 -7.97 25.26
N ARG A 564 -15.68 -9.09 24.73
CA ARG A 564 -16.90 -9.10 23.90
C ARG A 564 -18.13 -8.60 24.64
N GLU A 565 -18.20 -8.84 25.93
CA GLU A 565 -19.27 -8.44 26.83
C GLU A 565 -19.27 -6.92 27.04
N VAL A 566 -18.09 -6.35 27.36
CA VAL A 566 -17.86 -4.90 27.48
C VAL A 566 -18.14 -4.20 26.15
N TRP A 567 -17.65 -4.76 25.04
CA TRP A 567 -17.87 -4.21 23.70
C TRP A 567 -19.36 -4.23 23.29
N ALA A 568 -20.11 -5.28 23.64
CA ALA A 568 -21.55 -5.32 23.37
C ALA A 568 -22.31 -4.23 24.16
N LYS A 569 -21.95 -3.98 25.42
CA LYS A 569 -22.46 -2.81 26.17
C LYS A 569 -22.13 -1.50 25.45
N LEU A 570 -20.86 -1.25 25.14
CA LEU A 570 -20.39 -0.05 24.44
C LEU A 570 -21.14 0.22 23.13
N GLN A 571 -21.35 -0.80 22.30
CA GLN A 571 -22.11 -0.65 21.05
C GLN A 571 -23.60 -0.32 21.30
N ASN A 572 -24.22 -0.95 22.30
CA ASN A 572 -25.64 -0.71 22.61
C ASN A 572 -25.88 0.68 23.19
N LEU A 573 -25.03 1.14 24.12
CA LEU A 573 -25.09 2.51 24.66
C LEU A 573 -24.86 3.54 23.55
N ALA A 574 -23.81 3.36 22.74
CA ALA A 574 -23.53 4.24 21.60
C ALA A 574 -24.69 4.29 20.59
N PHE A 575 -25.33 3.15 20.29
CA PHE A 575 -26.47 3.13 19.36
C PHE A 575 -27.73 3.82 19.92
N ARG A 576 -28.01 3.67 21.22
CA ARG A 576 -29.13 4.38 21.88
C ARG A 576 -29.03 5.91 21.74
N VAL A 577 -27.82 6.47 21.81
CA VAL A 577 -27.57 7.92 21.63
C VAL A 577 -27.89 8.43 20.21
N HIS A 578 -27.92 7.55 19.20
CA HIS A 578 -28.31 7.94 17.83
C HIS A 578 -29.83 7.86 17.63
N LEU A 579 -30.47 6.86 18.26
CA LEU A 579 -31.95 6.76 18.31
C LEU A 579 -32.55 7.97 19.03
N SER A 580 -32.03 8.34 20.21
CA SER A 580 -32.52 9.48 21.01
C SER A 580 -32.26 10.85 20.37
N LYS A 581 -31.60 10.91 19.20
CA LYS A 581 -31.38 12.13 18.42
C LYS A 581 -32.22 12.19 17.15
N GLY A 582 -33.15 11.25 16.94
CA GLY A 582 -33.98 11.17 15.73
C GLY A 582 -33.20 10.89 14.44
N GLN A 583 -31.94 10.42 14.54
CA GLN A 583 -31.08 10.20 13.37
C GLN A 583 -31.40 8.89 12.64
N MET A 584 -32.00 7.94 13.37
CA MET A 584 -32.27 6.58 12.92
C MET A 584 -33.66 6.13 13.41
N GLU A 585 -34.50 5.68 12.50
CA GLU A 585 -35.85 5.15 12.73
C GLU A 585 -35.84 3.62 12.54
N GLU A 586 -36.59 2.86 13.36
CA GLU A 586 -36.67 1.40 13.19
C GLU A 586 -37.76 1.00 12.20
N LEU A 587 -37.40 0.24 11.17
CA LEU A 587 -38.35 -0.24 10.16
C LEU A 587 -39.00 -1.57 10.59
N THR A 588 -40.32 -1.65 10.43
CA THR A 588 -41.10 -2.87 10.66
C THR A 588 -40.72 -3.98 9.67
N PRO A 589 -41.02 -5.26 9.97
CA PRO A 589 -40.77 -6.37 9.04
C PRO A 589 -41.48 -6.20 7.69
N ALA A 590 -42.65 -5.56 7.66
CA ALA A 590 -43.42 -5.29 6.44
C ALA A 590 -42.72 -4.23 5.56
N GLU A 591 -42.30 -3.10 6.14
CA GLU A 591 -41.53 -2.09 5.40
C GLU A 591 -40.20 -2.63 4.89
N VAL A 592 -39.51 -3.47 5.69
CA VAL A 592 -38.27 -4.13 5.25
C VAL A 592 -38.51 -5.09 4.08
N ALA A 593 -39.73 -5.62 3.91
CA ALA A 593 -40.12 -6.43 2.76
C ALA A 593 -40.57 -5.60 1.55
N SER A 594 -41.14 -4.40 1.74
CA SER A 594 -41.52 -3.49 0.65
C SER A 594 -40.35 -2.64 0.12
N LEU A 595 -39.20 -2.60 0.82
CA LEU A 595 -37.97 -1.97 0.31
C LEU A 595 -37.62 -2.48 -1.11
N PRO A 596 -37.28 -1.58 -2.06
CA PRO A 596 -36.91 -1.97 -3.41
C PRO A 596 -35.81 -3.04 -3.46
N LYS A 597 -35.95 -4.02 -4.37
CA LYS A 597 -35.01 -5.14 -4.53
C LYS A 597 -33.55 -4.66 -4.74
N GLY A 598 -33.37 -3.47 -5.32
CA GLY A 598 -32.07 -2.80 -5.51
C GLY A 598 -31.44 -2.17 -4.26
N THR A 599 -32.19 -1.95 -3.17
CA THR A 599 -31.72 -1.21 -1.98
C THR A 599 -30.49 -1.84 -1.33
N VAL A 600 -29.52 -1.01 -0.95
CA VAL A 600 -28.20 -1.42 -0.45
C VAL A 600 -28.12 -1.22 1.05
N ILE A 601 -28.34 -2.30 1.81
CA ILE A 601 -28.34 -2.28 3.27
C ILE A 601 -26.91 -2.16 3.80
N SER A 602 -26.60 -1.02 4.43
CA SER A 602 -25.33 -0.79 5.12
C SER A 602 -25.31 -1.45 6.52
N ARG A 603 -24.14 -1.56 7.14
CA ARG A 603 -23.98 -2.09 8.51
C ARG A 603 -23.11 -1.16 9.35
N LEU A 604 -23.54 -0.89 10.58
CA LEU A 604 -22.88 0.06 11.46
C LEU A 604 -21.63 -0.56 12.14
N ARG A 605 -20.53 0.18 12.18
CA ARG A 605 -19.29 -0.13 12.93
C ARG A 605 -18.91 1.08 13.77
N PHE A 606 -18.79 0.91 15.09
CA PHE A 606 -18.30 1.97 15.98
C PHE A 606 -16.77 1.95 16.12
N ILE A 607 -16.17 3.12 16.33
CA ILE A 607 -14.75 3.30 16.69
C ILE A 607 -14.62 4.20 17.95
N PRO A 608 -13.86 3.78 18.98
CA PRO A 608 -13.58 4.59 20.18
C PRO A 608 -12.89 5.93 19.93
N LYS A 609 -13.50 7.00 20.43
CA LYS A 609 -12.87 8.30 20.72
C LYS A 609 -12.25 8.26 22.14
N THR A 610 -12.09 9.42 22.77
CA THR A 610 -11.71 9.63 24.17
C THR A 610 -12.92 9.56 25.12
N ASP A 611 -14.02 10.13 24.67
CA ASP A 611 -15.26 10.47 25.37
C ASP A 611 -16.45 9.62 24.91
N GLY A 612 -16.48 9.25 23.63
CA GLY A 612 -17.57 8.48 23.04
C GLY A 612 -17.15 7.59 21.88
N MET A 613 -18.11 7.29 20.99
CA MET A 613 -17.95 6.34 19.90
C MET A 613 -18.35 6.99 18.58
N ARG A 614 -17.48 6.97 17.56
CA ARG A 614 -17.81 7.44 16.21
C ARG A 614 -18.53 6.32 15.42
N PRO A 615 -19.73 6.55 14.86
CA PRO A 615 -20.36 5.63 13.92
C PRO A 615 -19.61 5.63 12.58
N ILE A 616 -19.49 4.48 11.92
CA ILE A 616 -19.09 4.37 10.52
C ILE A 616 -20.00 3.36 9.84
N THR A 617 -20.68 3.80 8.79
CA THR A 617 -21.46 2.93 7.91
C THR A 617 -20.52 2.10 7.03
N ARG A 618 -20.85 0.82 6.83
CA ARG A 618 -20.13 -0.05 5.92
C ARG A 618 -21.11 -0.84 5.06
N VAL A 619 -21.14 -0.54 3.77
CA VAL A 619 -21.81 -1.39 2.78
C VAL A 619 -21.02 -2.71 2.67
N ILE A 620 -21.54 -3.78 3.27
CA ILE A 620 -20.93 -5.13 3.21
C ILE A 620 -21.66 -5.96 2.16
N GLY A 621 -20.99 -6.16 1.03
CA GLY A 621 -21.48 -6.89 -0.12
C GLY A 621 -20.41 -6.98 -1.21
N GLU A 622 -20.53 -8.01 -2.04
CA GLU A 622 -19.75 -8.28 -3.26
C GLU A 622 -20.69 -8.50 -4.46
N ASP A 623 -21.99 -8.54 -4.20
CA ASP A 623 -23.12 -8.67 -5.12
C ASP A 623 -23.18 -7.55 -6.17
N PRO A 624 -23.79 -7.80 -7.35
CA PRO A 624 -23.87 -6.82 -8.44
C PRO A 624 -24.45 -5.47 -8.02
N LYS A 625 -25.54 -5.45 -7.23
CA LYS A 625 -26.16 -4.19 -6.77
C LYS A 625 -25.25 -3.37 -5.85
N THR A 626 -24.55 -4.01 -4.91
CA THR A 626 -23.52 -3.35 -4.09
C THR A 626 -22.36 -2.81 -4.94
N ARG A 627 -21.94 -3.54 -5.98
CA ARG A 627 -20.90 -3.08 -6.90
C ARG A 627 -21.35 -1.88 -7.74
N LEU A 628 -22.59 -1.90 -8.25
CA LEU A 628 -23.21 -0.81 -9.02
C LEU A 628 -23.39 0.46 -8.18
N TYR A 629 -23.92 0.34 -6.95
CA TYR A 629 -24.04 1.45 -6.00
C TYR A 629 -22.69 2.08 -5.67
N ARG A 630 -21.64 1.27 -5.42
CA ARG A 630 -20.26 1.76 -5.28
C ARG A 630 -19.69 2.33 -6.59
N GLY A 631 -20.29 2.07 -7.75
CA GLY A 631 -20.11 2.85 -8.98
C GLY A 631 -20.71 4.24 -8.78
N ARG A 632 -22.05 4.32 -8.78
CA ARG A 632 -22.83 5.57 -8.76
C ARG A 632 -22.40 6.57 -7.67
N VAL A 633 -22.02 6.12 -6.47
CA VAL A 633 -21.48 7.01 -5.40
C VAL A 633 -20.15 7.69 -5.78
N ARG A 634 -19.29 7.04 -6.56
CA ARG A 634 -18.07 7.66 -7.13
C ARG A 634 -18.38 8.52 -8.34
N ASP A 635 -19.38 8.14 -9.12
CA ASP A 635 -19.81 8.88 -10.30
C ASP A 635 -20.40 10.24 -9.88
N LEU A 636 -21.32 10.25 -8.90
CA LEU A 636 -21.79 11.45 -8.19
C LEU A 636 -20.65 12.27 -7.56
N GLN A 637 -19.69 11.62 -6.88
CA GLN A 637 -18.54 12.35 -6.30
C GLN A 637 -17.75 13.11 -7.35
N ASP A 638 -17.55 12.53 -8.54
CA ASP A 638 -16.75 13.17 -9.57
C ASP A 638 -17.55 14.22 -10.37
N MET A 639 -18.88 14.05 -10.54
CA MET A 639 -19.74 15.15 -11.01
C MET A 639 -19.64 16.38 -10.11
N LEU A 640 -19.81 16.20 -8.80
CA LEU A 640 -19.70 17.31 -7.83
C LEU A 640 -18.31 17.94 -7.79
N ARG A 641 -17.25 17.17 -8.10
CA ARG A 641 -15.89 17.72 -8.27
C ARG A 641 -15.74 18.54 -9.55
N VAL A 642 -16.36 18.10 -10.64
CA VAL A 642 -16.36 18.83 -11.91
C VAL A 642 -17.07 20.18 -11.74
N CYS A 643 -18.24 20.21 -11.08
CA CYS A 643 -18.96 21.44 -10.71
C CYS A 643 -18.08 22.37 -9.86
N VAL A 644 -17.44 21.85 -8.81
CA VAL A 644 -16.54 22.61 -7.92
C VAL A 644 -15.26 23.10 -8.63
N ASN A 645 -14.77 22.40 -9.65
CA ASN A 645 -13.61 22.84 -10.42
C ASN A 645 -13.94 24.04 -11.33
N SER A 646 -15.16 24.10 -11.88
CA SER A 646 -15.63 25.24 -12.68
C SER A 646 -16.12 26.40 -11.82
N THR A 647 -16.75 26.11 -10.68
CA THR A 647 -17.34 27.11 -9.76
C THR A 647 -16.81 26.91 -8.33
N PRO A 648 -15.56 27.33 -8.02
CA PRO A 648 -14.94 27.08 -6.72
C PRO A 648 -15.67 27.72 -5.54
N SER A 649 -16.43 28.79 -5.76
CA SER A 649 -17.24 29.48 -4.75
C SER A 649 -18.32 28.58 -4.11
N LEU A 650 -18.73 27.48 -4.77
CA LEU A 650 -19.66 26.49 -4.19
C LEU A 650 -19.12 25.87 -2.88
N LEU A 651 -17.80 25.86 -2.67
CA LEU A 651 -17.18 25.35 -1.44
C LEU A 651 -17.05 26.40 -0.32
N GLY A 652 -17.38 27.67 -0.57
CA GLY A 652 -17.11 28.76 0.37
C GLY A 652 -15.64 28.79 0.83
N SER A 653 -15.42 28.88 2.13
CA SER A 653 -14.11 28.93 2.78
C SER A 653 -13.43 27.57 2.98
N THR A 654 -13.83 26.51 2.26
CA THR A 654 -13.24 25.17 2.43
C THR A 654 -11.76 25.11 2.05
N VAL A 655 -10.92 24.61 2.97
CA VAL A 655 -9.56 24.16 2.69
C VAL A 655 -9.48 22.63 2.76
N TRP A 656 -8.80 21.97 1.81
CA TRP A 656 -8.66 20.51 1.80
C TRP A 656 -7.38 20.01 2.49
N GLY A 657 -6.43 20.91 2.76
CA GLY A 657 -5.26 20.61 3.56
C GLY A 657 -4.22 21.74 3.60
N MET A 658 -3.02 21.38 4.06
CA MET A 658 -1.93 22.33 4.35
C MET A 658 -1.50 23.20 3.16
N SER A 659 -1.72 22.76 1.92
CA SER A 659 -1.38 23.54 0.71
C SER A 659 -2.41 24.62 0.40
N ASP A 660 -3.69 24.43 0.76
CA ASP A 660 -4.70 25.47 0.66
C ASP A 660 -4.53 26.49 1.80
N ILE A 661 -4.25 26.01 3.02
CA ILE A 661 -3.92 26.86 4.17
C ILE A 661 -2.67 27.71 3.87
N HIS A 662 -1.65 27.13 3.22
CA HIS A 662 -0.47 27.86 2.74
C HIS A 662 -0.85 28.92 1.70
N ARG A 663 -1.68 28.61 0.71
CA ARG A 663 -2.17 29.60 -0.28
C ARG A 663 -2.87 30.78 0.38
N VAL A 664 -3.76 30.53 1.33
CA VAL A 664 -4.54 31.56 2.04
C VAL A 664 -3.65 32.40 2.97
N LEU A 665 -2.79 31.77 3.79
CA LEU A 665 -1.91 32.53 4.68
C LEU A 665 -0.79 33.28 3.92
N CYS A 666 -0.41 32.83 2.71
CA CYS A 666 0.52 33.56 1.84
C CYS A 666 0.01 34.93 1.38
N SER A 667 -1.31 35.18 1.33
CA SER A 667 -1.84 36.51 1.00
C SER A 667 -1.96 37.43 2.21
N LEU A 668 -2.17 36.89 3.42
CA LEU A 668 -2.35 37.69 4.64
C LEU A 668 -1.05 37.96 5.42
N ALA A 669 -0.17 36.96 5.54
CA ALA A 669 1.02 37.04 6.39
C ALA A 669 2.05 38.11 5.99
N PRO A 670 2.27 38.44 4.69
CA PRO A 670 3.18 39.52 4.31
C PRO A 670 2.70 40.90 4.80
N ALA A 671 1.43 41.24 4.54
CA ALA A 671 0.86 42.54 4.93
C ALA A 671 0.86 42.73 6.45
N GLN A 672 0.49 41.69 7.21
CA GLN A 672 0.55 41.70 8.68
C GLN A 672 1.98 41.91 9.23
N LYS A 673 3.02 41.58 8.47
CA LYS A 673 4.42 41.75 8.88
C LYS A 673 5.03 43.08 8.48
N GLU A 674 4.53 43.67 7.41
CA GLU A 674 4.86 45.03 6.98
C GLU A 674 4.18 46.08 7.87
N LYS A 675 2.89 45.86 8.20
CA LYS A 675 2.13 46.70 9.13
C LYS A 675 1.40 45.83 10.17
N PRO A 676 2.04 45.52 11.31
CA PRO A 676 1.40 44.79 12.41
C PRO A 676 0.18 45.55 12.96
N GLN A 677 -0.92 44.81 13.11
CA GLN A 677 -2.19 45.26 13.68
C GLN A 677 -2.77 44.15 14.58
N PRO A 678 -3.63 44.46 15.56
CA PRO A 678 -4.30 43.42 16.34
C PRO A 678 -5.13 42.51 15.43
N LEU A 679 -5.12 41.21 15.69
CA LEU A 679 -5.92 40.21 14.98
C LEU A 679 -6.75 39.38 15.96
N TYR A 680 -8.03 39.27 15.65
CA TYR A 680 -9.02 38.52 16.40
C TYR A 680 -9.26 37.17 15.72
N PHE A 681 -9.08 36.10 16.49
CA PHE A 681 -9.17 34.72 16.08
C PHE A 681 -10.43 34.09 16.69
N VAL A 682 -11.25 33.44 15.87
CA VAL A 682 -12.39 32.64 16.34
C VAL A 682 -12.32 31.24 15.75
N LYS A 683 -12.16 30.23 16.60
CA LYS A 683 -12.28 28.82 16.23
C LYS A 683 -13.61 28.26 16.72
N VAL A 684 -14.28 27.51 15.84
CA VAL A 684 -15.53 26.79 16.12
C VAL A 684 -15.41 25.33 15.64
N ASP A 685 -15.87 24.38 16.45
CA ASP A 685 -15.95 22.94 16.14
C ASP A 685 -17.43 22.52 16.14
N VAL A 686 -17.89 21.93 15.03
CA VAL A 686 -19.31 21.59 14.84
C VAL A 686 -19.62 20.19 15.38
N SER A 687 -20.58 20.11 16.29
CA SER A 687 -21.06 18.92 16.99
C SER A 687 -21.76 17.93 16.05
N GLY A 688 -20.97 17.10 15.35
CA GLY A 688 -21.48 15.99 14.56
C GLY A 688 -22.00 16.39 13.19
N ALA A 689 -21.25 17.26 12.48
CA ALA A 689 -21.61 17.82 11.18
C ALA A 689 -22.18 16.81 10.16
N TYR A 690 -21.63 15.60 10.08
CA TYR A 690 -22.17 14.56 9.20
C TYR A 690 -23.52 13.99 9.65
N GLU A 691 -23.77 13.92 10.95
CA GLU A 691 -24.95 13.29 11.54
C GLU A 691 -26.10 14.30 11.79
N SER A 692 -25.88 15.61 11.59
CA SER A 692 -26.84 16.68 11.88
C SER A 692 -27.47 17.36 10.65
N LEU A 693 -26.89 17.22 9.45
CA LEU A 693 -27.39 17.83 8.21
C LEU A 693 -28.85 17.41 7.89
N PRO A 694 -29.78 18.35 7.68
CA PRO A 694 -31.12 18.05 7.15
C PRO A 694 -31.06 17.49 5.73
N HIS A 695 -31.96 16.57 5.37
CA HIS A 695 -32.00 16.01 4.02
C HIS A 695 -32.54 17.02 3.00
N ASP A 696 -33.53 17.83 3.37
CA ASP A 696 -34.18 18.78 2.46
C ASP A 696 -33.22 19.87 2.00
N LYS A 697 -32.47 20.47 2.94
CA LYS A 697 -31.43 21.47 2.61
C LYS A 697 -30.25 20.88 1.85
N LEU A 698 -29.97 19.58 2.03
CA LEU A 698 -28.99 18.87 1.19
C LEU A 698 -29.50 18.64 -0.23
N ILE A 699 -30.79 18.34 -0.42
CA ILE A 699 -31.41 18.21 -1.75
C ILE A 699 -31.43 19.57 -2.47
N GLU A 700 -31.80 20.64 -1.76
CA GLU A 700 -31.77 22.02 -2.29
C GLU A 700 -30.37 22.43 -2.78
N VAL A 701 -29.36 22.39 -1.89
CA VAL A 701 -28.00 22.88 -2.20
C VAL A 701 -27.31 22.02 -3.27
N ILE A 702 -27.54 20.69 -3.28
CA ILE A 702 -26.97 19.82 -4.31
C ILE A 702 -27.74 19.92 -5.64
N GLY A 703 -29.04 20.20 -5.61
CA GLY A 703 -29.82 20.56 -6.80
C GLY A 703 -29.29 21.83 -7.46
N GLN A 704 -29.03 22.89 -6.68
CA GLN A 704 -28.38 24.11 -7.17
C GLN A 704 -26.95 23.87 -7.67
N ALA A 705 -26.14 23.07 -6.96
CA ALA A 705 -24.77 22.77 -7.38
C ALA A 705 -24.68 21.91 -8.65
N LEU A 706 -25.75 21.18 -9.00
CA LEU A 706 -25.86 20.38 -10.22
C LEU A 706 -26.70 21.05 -11.32
N SER A 707 -27.40 22.16 -11.05
CA SER A 707 -28.26 22.81 -12.05
C SER A 707 -27.54 23.28 -13.31
N PRO A 708 -26.29 23.77 -13.28
CA PRO A 708 -25.57 24.17 -14.50
C PRO A 708 -25.06 22.99 -15.35
N VAL A 709 -25.31 21.74 -14.93
CA VAL A 709 -24.73 20.54 -15.55
C VAL A 709 -25.73 19.39 -15.72
N GLN A 710 -27.05 19.65 -15.66
CA GLN A 710 -28.06 18.57 -15.69
C GLN A 710 -28.04 17.82 -17.03
N ASP A 711 -27.93 18.55 -18.13
CA ASP A 711 -27.90 18.05 -19.51
C ASP A 711 -26.47 17.83 -20.04
N GLU A 712 -25.46 18.31 -19.30
CA GLU A 712 -24.04 18.20 -19.64
C GLU A 712 -23.50 16.77 -19.54
N LEU A 713 -22.68 16.38 -20.51
CA LEU A 713 -22.02 15.06 -20.56
C LEU A 713 -20.59 15.13 -20.02
N VAL A 714 -20.40 14.57 -18.81
CA VAL A 714 -19.09 14.49 -18.18
C VAL A 714 -18.40 13.18 -18.53
N THR A 715 -17.18 13.28 -19.05
CA THR A 715 -16.37 12.11 -19.43
C THR A 715 -15.58 11.55 -18.25
N ILE A 716 -15.34 10.24 -18.23
CA ILE A 716 -14.52 9.56 -17.21
C ILE A 716 -13.26 8.98 -17.86
N ARG A 717 -12.10 9.53 -17.52
CA ARG A 717 -10.78 9.00 -17.92
C ARG A 717 -10.07 8.35 -16.73
N ARG A 718 -9.75 7.06 -16.85
CA ARG A 718 -9.01 6.28 -15.84
C ARG A 718 -7.65 5.85 -16.40
N TYR A 719 -6.59 6.18 -15.68
CA TYR A 719 -5.22 5.91 -16.10
C TYR A 719 -4.29 5.65 -14.90
N ALA A 720 -3.21 4.90 -15.13
CA ALA A 720 -2.10 4.79 -14.20
C ALA A 720 -1.03 5.85 -14.53
N LYS A 721 -0.50 6.54 -13.51
CA LYS A 721 0.69 7.40 -13.59
C LYS A 721 1.86 6.72 -12.92
N ILE A 722 3.01 6.63 -13.60
CA ILE A 722 4.26 6.04 -13.12
C ILE A 722 5.36 7.09 -13.19
N TRP A 723 6.20 7.20 -12.16
CA TRP A 723 7.31 8.14 -12.12
C TRP A 723 8.41 7.67 -11.16
N ALA A 724 9.63 8.19 -11.32
CA ALA A 724 10.76 7.93 -10.41
C ALA A 724 10.87 9.02 -9.32
N ASP A 725 11.37 8.63 -8.15
CA ASP A 725 11.76 9.52 -7.05
C ASP A 725 13.18 9.14 -6.60
N SER A 726 14.10 10.11 -6.52
CA SER A 726 15.52 9.86 -6.26
C SER A 726 15.83 9.27 -4.87
N HIS A 727 14.89 9.31 -3.91
CA HIS A 727 15.08 8.78 -2.55
C HIS A 727 14.05 7.71 -2.16
N GLU A 728 12.83 7.78 -2.69
CA GLU A 728 11.80 6.75 -2.47
C GLU A 728 11.82 5.62 -3.53
N GLY A 729 12.40 5.87 -4.72
CA GLY A 729 12.43 4.95 -5.85
C GLY A 729 11.25 5.11 -6.82
N LEU A 730 11.09 4.16 -7.73
CA LEU A 730 9.98 4.10 -8.68
C LEU A 730 8.61 4.03 -7.97
N LYS A 731 7.60 4.72 -8.49
CA LYS A 731 6.24 4.85 -7.94
C LYS A 731 5.17 4.65 -9.02
N ARG A 732 3.97 4.19 -8.60
CA ARG A 732 2.74 4.20 -9.42
C ARG A 732 1.54 4.69 -8.61
N THR A 733 0.60 5.38 -9.26
CA THR A 733 -0.75 5.68 -8.75
C THR A 733 -1.79 5.45 -9.84
N PHE A 734 -3.00 5.04 -9.44
CA PHE A 734 -4.15 4.99 -10.34
C PHE A 734 -5.00 6.25 -10.13
N VAL A 735 -5.39 6.89 -11.23
CA VAL A 735 -6.18 8.11 -11.27
C VAL A 735 -7.48 7.79 -11.99
N ARG A 736 -8.60 8.25 -11.41
CA ARG A 736 -9.88 8.44 -12.10
C ARG A 736 -10.08 9.95 -12.12
N GLN A 737 -10.12 10.52 -13.31
CA GLN A 737 -10.38 11.92 -13.57
C GLN A 737 -11.72 12.01 -14.28
N ALA A 738 -12.46 13.07 -14.00
CA ALA A 738 -13.64 13.46 -14.75
C ALA A 738 -13.48 14.94 -15.11
N ASP A 739 -13.85 15.27 -16.33
CA ASP A 739 -13.85 16.61 -16.91
C ASP A 739 -15.06 16.69 -17.86
N PHE A 740 -15.54 17.90 -18.14
CA PHE A 740 -16.51 18.13 -19.22
C PHE A 740 -15.98 17.62 -20.57
N LEU A 741 -16.87 17.35 -21.50
CA LEU A 741 -16.51 17.08 -22.89
C LEU A 741 -16.02 18.39 -23.54
N GLU A 742 -14.71 18.65 -23.54
CA GLU A 742 -14.12 19.72 -24.34
C GLU A 742 -14.26 19.36 -25.84
N ASP A 743 -14.99 20.16 -26.64
CA ASP A 743 -15.28 19.90 -28.09
C ASP A 743 -14.03 19.69 -28.96
N ASN A 744 -12.86 20.05 -28.45
CA ASN A 744 -11.57 19.86 -29.09
C ASN A 744 -11.23 18.37 -29.22
N ILE A 745 -11.49 17.81 -30.41
CA ILE A 745 -11.21 16.42 -30.83
C ILE A 745 -9.78 15.96 -30.47
N GLU A 746 -8.79 16.86 -30.44
CA GLU A 746 -7.43 16.54 -30.01
C GLU A 746 -7.34 16.06 -28.54
N SER A 747 -8.20 16.56 -27.65
CA SER A 747 -8.24 16.20 -26.22
C SER A 747 -8.76 14.77 -25.98
N THR A 748 -9.57 14.25 -26.91
CA THR A 748 -10.23 12.96 -26.84
C THR A 748 -9.24 11.79 -26.85
N ASN A 749 -8.04 11.97 -27.43
CA ASN A 749 -6.98 10.95 -27.43
C ASN A 749 -5.95 11.16 -26.29
N MET A 750 -5.29 10.08 -25.87
CA MET A 750 -4.31 10.10 -24.77
C MET A 750 -3.09 11.01 -25.04
N LYS A 751 -2.72 11.25 -26.30
CA LYS A 751 -1.59 12.12 -26.65
C LYS A 751 -1.94 13.59 -26.36
N GLY A 752 -3.08 14.09 -26.86
CA GLY A 752 -3.55 15.45 -26.59
C GLY A 752 -3.88 15.68 -25.10
N PHE A 753 -4.48 14.70 -24.43
CA PHE A 753 -4.68 14.72 -22.98
C PHE A 753 -3.35 14.85 -22.20
N LEU A 754 -2.29 14.12 -22.61
CA LEU A 754 -0.98 14.23 -21.96
C LEU A 754 -0.26 15.55 -22.30
N VAL A 755 -0.51 16.15 -23.47
CA VAL A 755 -0.08 17.51 -23.79
C VAL A 755 -0.79 18.53 -22.88
N SER A 756 -2.11 18.41 -22.69
CA SER A 756 -2.87 19.34 -21.84
C SER A 756 -2.46 19.23 -20.36
N LEU A 757 -2.20 18.01 -19.85
CA LEU A 757 -1.68 17.79 -18.50
C LEU A 757 -0.26 18.35 -18.29
N GLN A 758 0.60 18.32 -19.30
CA GLN A 758 1.93 18.97 -19.26
C GLN A 758 1.79 20.50 -19.34
N ARG A 759 0.91 21.03 -20.21
CA ARG A 759 0.64 22.48 -20.32
C ARG A 759 0.06 23.06 -19.02
N ARG A 760 -0.85 22.33 -18.36
CA ARG A 760 -1.43 22.66 -17.05
C ARG A 760 -0.49 22.31 -15.86
N GLY A 761 0.75 21.90 -16.10
CA GLY A 761 1.77 21.61 -15.08
C GLY A 761 1.50 20.39 -14.16
N LYS A 762 0.47 19.59 -14.45
CA LYS A 762 -0.03 18.50 -13.57
C LYS A 762 0.83 17.23 -13.65
N VAL A 763 1.57 17.03 -14.75
CA VAL A 763 2.38 15.83 -15.01
C VAL A 763 3.66 16.21 -15.75
N HIS A 764 4.81 15.75 -15.26
CA HIS A 764 6.12 15.78 -15.92
C HIS A 764 6.92 14.53 -15.54
N HIS A 765 7.92 14.15 -16.36
CA HIS A 765 8.85 13.03 -16.12
C HIS A 765 8.14 11.71 -15.74
N ALA A 766 7.08 11.36 -16.48
CA ALA A 766 6.16 10.29 -16.11
C ALA A 766 5.65 9.47 -17.31
N ILE A 767 5.28 8.22 -17.04
CA ILE A 767 4.61 7.32 -18.00
C ILE A 767 3.14 7.16 -17.61
N LEU A 768 2.23 7.37 -18.56
CA LEU A 768 0.80 7.07 -18.40
C LEU A 768 0.40 5.75 -19.05
N VAL A 769 -0.62 5.09 -18.51
CA VAL A 769 -1.26 3.90 -19.12
C VAL A 769 -2.77 4.05 -18.99
N GLU A 770 -3.50 4.11 -20.10
CA GLU A 770 -4.96 4.21 -20.05
C GLU A 770 -5.59 2.87 -19.62
N GLN A 771 -6.71 2.95 -18.89
CA GLN A 771 -7.41 1.79 -18.32
C GLN A 771 -8.90 1.77 -18.64
N LEU A 772 -9.53 2.95 -18.70
CA LEU A 772 -10.89 3.14 -19.16
C LEU A 772 -11.05 4.58 -19.65
N PHE A 773 -11.70 4.76 -20.80
CA PHE A 773 -12.27 6.02 -21.23
C PHE A 773 -13.75 5.72 -21.47
N CYS A 774 -14.62 6.51 -20.88
CA CYS A 774 -16.06 6.32 -20.94
C CYS A 774 -16.71 7.69 -21.05
N SER A 775 -17.59 7.84 -22.03
CA SER A 775 -18.63 8.85 -22.02
C SER A 775 -19.62 8.59 -20.85
N ASP A 776 -20.59 9.49 -20.70
CA ASP A 776 -21.86 9.23 -20.02
C ASP A 776 -21.79 9.13 -18.47
N ILE A 777 -21.65 10.30 -17.84
CA ILE A 777 -22.53 10.66 -16.71
C ILE A 777 -23.28 11.94 -17.11
N GLN A 778 -24.61 11.92 -17.02
CA GLN A 778 -25.45 13.12 -17.07
C GLN A 778 -25.71 13.66 -15.65
N GLY A 779 -25.88 14.97 -15.49
CA GLY A 779 -26.15 15.57 -14.17
C GLY A 779 -27.52 15.18 -13.60
N ASN A 780 -28.52 15.00 -14.47
CA ASN A 780 -29.86 14.52 -14.10
C ASN A 780 -29.81 13.17 -13.35
N GLU A 781 -29.06 12.17 -13.85
CA GLU A 781 -28.89 10.86 -13.23
C GLU A 781 -28.15 10.94 -11.89
N ALA A 782 -27.17 11.84 -11.80
CA ALA A 782 -26.41 12.07 -10.57
C ALA A 782 -27.30 12.66 -9.47
N LEU A 783 -28.16 13.63 -9.81
CA LEU A 783 -29.13 14.23 -8.89
C LEU A 783 -30.21 13.21 -8.47
N GLN A 784 -30.79 12.46 -9.41
CA GLN A 784 -31.74 11.38 -9.10
C GLN A 784 -31.11 10.33 -8.17
N PHE A 785 -29.90 9.87 -8.47
CA PHE A 785 -29.18 8.92 -7.61
C PHE A 785 -28.86 9.50 -6.23
N PHE A 786 -28.52 10.79 -6.14
CA PHE A 786 -28.30 11.46 -4.86
C PHE A 786 -29.55 11.47 -3.98
N THR A 787 -30.69 11.86 -4.53
CA THR A 787 -31.99 11.86 -3.82
C THR A 787 -32.38 10.45 -3.37
N GLN A 788 -32.22 9.44 -4.24
CA GLN A 788 -32.42 8.02 -3.88
C GLN A 788 -31.44 7.53 -2.80
N MET A 789 -30.20 8.03 -2.77
CA MET A 789 -29.19 7.65 -1.78
C MET A 789 -29.52 8.19 -0.38
N LEU A 790 -30.10 9.40 -0.28
CA LEU A 790 -30.54 9.96 0.99
C LEU A 790 -31.79 9.24 1.51
N THR A 791 -32.88 9.28 0.74
CA THR A 791 -34.20 8.73 1.15
C THR A 791 -34.18 7.21 1.32
N GLY A 792 -33.37 6.51 0.52
CA GLY A 792 -33.16 5.06 0.58
C GLY A 792 -32.06 4.59 1.55
N SER A 793 -31.53 5.46 2.42
CA SER A 793 -30.42 5.10 3.32
C SER A 793 -30.87 4.13 4.43
N VAL A 794 -30.54 2.84 4.27
CA VAL A 794 -30.89 1.78 5.22
C VAL A 794 -29.66 1.20 5.91
N VAL A 795 -29.75 1.04 7.24
CA VAL A 795 -28.68 0.56 8.13
C VAL A 795 -29.16 -0.65 8.94
N LYS A 796 -28.38 -1.73 8.96
CA LYS A 796 -28.64 -2.93 9.77
C LYS A 796 -27.78 -2.96 11.03
N TYR A 797 -28.44 -2.97 12.20
CA TYR A 797 -27.80 -3.10 13.51
C TYR A 797 -28.38 -4.29 14.29
N GLY A 798 -27.51 -5.22 14.70
CA GLY A 798 -27.94 -6.50 15.31
C GLY A 798 -28.78 -7.34 14.34
N LYS A 799 -30.00 -7.70 14.77
CA LYS A 799 -31.03 -8.34 13.91
C LYS A 799 -31.91 -7.33 13.17
N LYS A 800 -32.13 -6.15 13.77
CA LYS A 800 -33.08 -5.10 13.35
C LYS A 800 -32.52 -4.26 12.17
N THR A 801 -33.41 -3.54 11.49
CA THR A 801 -33.13 -2.73 10.30
C THR A 801 -33.69 -1.32 10.54
N TYR A 802 -32.98 -0.28 10.12
CA TYR A 802 -33.30 1.11 10.43
C TYR A 802 -33.15 2.00 9.19
N ARG A 803 -34.03 2.99 9.03
CA ARG A 803 -33.89 4.09 8.05
C ARG A 803 -33.05 5.20 8.68
N GLN A 804 -32.14 5.81 7.92
CA GLN A 804 -31.44 7.03 8.33
C GLN A 804 -32.25 8.24 7.89
N CYS A 805 -32.87 8.95 8.84
CA CYS A 805 -33.77 10.07 8.55
C CYS A 805 -33.09 11.44 8.67
N ARG A 806 -31.84 11.49 9.13
CA ARG A 806 -31.04 12.72 9.22
C ARG A 806 -29.55 12.46 9.01
N GLY A 807 -28.84 13.45 8.47
CA GLY A 807 -27.40 13.38 8.18
C GLY A 807 -27.04 12.45 7.02
N ILE A 808 -25.74 12.31 6.79
CA ILE A 808 -25.16 11.56 5.67
C ILE A 808 -24.21 10.45 6.16
N PRO A 809 -24.09 9.31 5.43
CA PRO A 809 -23.40 8.13 5.92
C PRO A 809 -21.89 8.33 6.09
N GLN A 810 -21.40 8.48 7.33
CA GLN A 810 -19.97 8.47 7.63
C GLN A 810 -19.32 7.20 7.10
N GLY A 811 -18.25 7.34 6.31
CA GLY A 811 -17.56 6.23 5.63
C GLY A 811 -17.88 6.10 4.14
N SER A 812 -18.89 6.81 3.61
CA SER A 812 -19.03 7.00 2.16
C SER A 812 -17.98 7.97 1.63
N VAL A 813 -17.55 7.80 0.38
CA VAL A 813 -16.48 8.61 -0.22
C VAL A 813 -16.91 10.04 -0.55
N VAL A 814 -18.20 10.26 -0.76
CA VAL A 814 -18.77 11.55 -1.19
C VAL A 814 -19.15 12.47 -0.02
N SER A 815 -19.33 11.93 1.20
CA SER A 815 -19.95 12.66 2.32
C SER A 815 -19.21 13.94 2.72
N SER A 816 -17.88 13.95 2.67
CA SER A 816 -17.08 15.13 2.99
C SER A 816 -17.26 16.26 1.97
N LEU A 817 -17.54 15.93 0.69
CA LEU A 817 -17.86 16.93 -0.33
C LEU A 817 -19.27 17.49 -0.14
N LEU A 818 -20.25 16.65 0.16
CA LEU A 818 -21.62 17.08 0.48
C LEU A 818 -21.65 18.02 1.69
N CYS A 819 -20.91 17.68 2.76
CA CYS A 819 -20.79 18.52 3.95
C CYS A 819 -20.14 19.88 3.63
N CYS A 820 -19.07 19.90 2.83
CA CYS A 820 -18.38 21.14 2.46
C CYS A 820 -19.18 22.01 1.49
N LEU A 821 -20.02 21.43 0.63
CA LEU A 821 -20.97 22.17 -0.23
C LEU A 821 -22.10 22.79 0.60
N CYS A 822 -22.69 22.02 1.53
CA CYS A 822 -23.78 22.52 2.39
C CYS A 822 -23.33 23.68 3.29
N TYR A 823 -22.15 23.57 3.92
CA TYR A 823 -21.57 24.68 4.69
C TYR A 823 -20.95 25.77 3.80
N GLY A 824 -20.55 25.48 2.55
CA GLY A 824 -20.14 26.50 1.59
C GLY A 824 -21.30 27.41 1.17
N HIS A 825 -22.46 26.82 0.90
CA HIS A 825 -23.70 27.58 0.68
C HIS A 825 -24.08 28.42 1.93
N MET A 826 -23.99 27.83 3.13
CA MET A 826 -24.23 28.56 4.38
C MET A 826 -23.31 29.77 4.55
N GLU A 827 -22.00 29.62 4.28
CA GLU A 827 -21.03 30.71 4.34
C GLU A 827 -21.32 31.81 3.32
N ASN A 828 -21.68 31.44 2.08
CA ASN A 828 -22.01 32.39 1.02
C ASN A 828 -23.30 33.19 1.31
N VAL A 829 -24.20 32.66 2.15
CA VAL A 829 -25.42 33.34 2.60
C VAL A 829 -25.20 34.20 3.85
N LEU A 830 -24.45 33.71 4.84
CA LEU A 830 -24.32 34.37 6.16
C LEU A 830 -23.07 35.26 6.31
N PHE A 831 -21.99 34.97 5.58
CA PHE A 831 -20.65 35.54 5.80
C PHE A 831 -20.01 36.10 4.52
N LYS A 832 -20.85 36.55 3.57
CA LYS A 832 -20.44 37.05 2.25
C LYS A 832 -19.48 38.24 2.32
N ASP A 833 -19.68 39.14 3.28
CA ASP A 833 -18.84 40.32 3.48
C ASP A 833 -17.64 40.06 4.41
N THR A 834 -17.65 38.96 5.18
CA THR A 834 -16.62 38.56 6.15
C THR A 834 -15.27 38.20 5.50
N GLN A 835 -15.21 38.14 4.17
CA GLN A 835 -13.99 37.92 3.40
C GLN A 835 -13.31 39.21 2.91
N LYS A 836 -13.90 40.40 3.19
CA LYS A 836 -13.38 41.70 2.69
C LYS A 836 -12.27 42.30 3.54
N LYS A 837 -12.26 42.04 4.85
CA LYS A 837 -11.22 42.48 5.80
C LYS A 837 -10.54 41.31 6.51
N GLY A 838 -11.31 40.25 6.77
CA GLY A 838 -10.84 39.03 7.42
C GLY A 838 -10.52 37.88 6.46
N CYS A 839 -10.19 36.75 7.06
CA CYS A 839 -9.87 35.48 6.42
C CYS A 839 -10.62 34.36 7.15
N LEU A 840 -11.64 33.81 6.51
CA LEU A 840 -12.36 32.62 6.96
C LEU A 840 -11.80 31.36 6.28
N MET A 841 -11.51 30.33 7.07
CA MET A 841 -11.08 29.00 6.62
C MET A 841 -11.87 27.90 7.32
N ARG A 842 -12.25 26.85 6.59
CA ARG A 842 -12.94 25.67 7.15
C ARG A 842 -12.32 24.36 6.67
N LEU A 843 -11.98 23.47 7.60
CA LEU A 843 -11.62 22.08 7.33
C LEU A 843 -12.77 21.17 7.79
N ILE A 844 -13.77 21.00 6.93
CA ILE A 844 -14.99 20.19 7.16
C ILE A 844 -15.81 20.71 8.36
N ASP A 845 -15.49 20.25 9.58
CA ASP A 845 -16.17 20.53 10.85
C ASP A 845 -15.40 21.50 11.78
N ASP A 846 -14.13 21.79 11.48
CA ASP A 846 -13.30 22.83 12.14
C ASP A 846 -13.35 24.15 11.33
N PHE A 847 -13.93 25.23 11.88
CA PHE A 847 -13.90 26.60 11.35
C PHE A 847 -12.80 27.44 12.03
N LEU A 848 -12.23 28.41 11.31
CA LEU A 848 -11.33 29.44 11.81
C LEU A 848 -11.55 30.77 11.06
N LEU A 849 -11.94 31.81 11.77
CA LEU A 849 -11.89 33.21 11.32
C LEU A 849 -10.65 33.90 11.90
N ILE A 850 -9.99 34.72 11.08
CA ILE A 850 -8.94 35.67 11.46
C ILE A 850 -9.31 37.03 10.88
N THR A 851 -9.54 38.07 11.70
CA THR A 851 -9.87 39.43 11.23
C THR A 851 -9.27 40.52 12.13
N PRO A 852 -8.88 41.69 11.61
CA PRO A 852 -8.56 42.86 12.43
C PRO A 852 -9.79 43.55 13.05
N ASP A 853 -11.02 43.16 12.70
CA ASP A 853 -12.26 43.81 13.15
C ASP A 853 -12.92 43.00 14.30
N LEU A 854 -12.97 43.58 15.50
CA LEU A 854 -13.53 42.92 16.69
C LEU A 854 -15.04 42.69 16.57
N ASN A 855 -15.77 43.60 15.93
CA ASN A 855 -17.22 43.49 15.78
C ASN A 855 -17.58 42.36 14.81
N GLU A 856 -16.80 42.19 13.75
CA GLU A 856 -16.89 41.06 12.82
C GLU A 856 -16.63 39.73 13.56
N ALA A 857 -15.57 39.64 14.36
CA ALA A 857 -15.24 38.45 15.14
C ALA A 857 -16.33 38.09 16.17
N GLN A 858 -16.84 39.08 16.91
CA GLN A 858 -17.94 38.87 17.86
C GLN A 858 -19.25 38.48 17.16
N THR A 859 -19.56 39.06 15.99
CA THR A 859 -20.77 38.74 15.21
C THR A 859 -20.72 37.32 14.66
N PHE A 860 -19.59 36.91 14.08
CA PHE A 860 -19.34 35.55 13.61
C PHE A 860 -19.49 34.52 14.75
N LEU A 861 -18.92 34.82 15.92
CA LEU A 861 -19.08 33.98 17.11
C LEU A 861 -20.55 33.89 17.56
N LYS A 862 -21.26 35.02 17.66
CA LYS A 862 -22.69 35.07 18.06
C LYS A 862 -23.57 34.23 17.13
N VAL A 863 -23.43 34.40 15.81
CA VAL A 863 -24.21 33.66 14.80
C VAL A 863 -23.95 32.14 14.89
N LEU A 864 -22.70 31.70 15.05
CA LEU A 864 -22.41 30.28 15.18
C LEU A 864 -22.78 29.70 16.55
N MET A 865 -22.72 30.49 17.63
CA MET A 865 -23.12 30.03 18.98
C MET A 865 -24.63 29.85 19.13
N ALA A 866 -25.44 30.70 18.47
CA ALA A 866 -26.88 30.47 18.32
C ALA A 866 -27.19 29.21 17.50
N GLY A 867 -26.25 28.77 16.66
CA GLY A 867 -26.40 27.65 15.73
C GLY A 867 -27.18 28.04 14.47
N VAL A 868 -27.17 27.17 13.47
CA VAL A 868 -27.89 27.40 12.20
C VAL A 868 -28.77 26.18 11.89
N PRO A 869 -30.01 26.12 12.44
CA PRO A 869 -30.87 24.94 12.35
C PRO A 869 -31.16 24.46 10.93
N GLN A 870 -31.32 25.39 9.98
CA GLN A 870 -31.54 25.12 8.55
C GLN A 870 -30.45 24.24 7.91
N TYR A 871 -29.21 24.34 8.38
CA TYR A 871 -28.07 23.53 7.92
C TYR A 871 -27.67 22.47 8.95
N GLY A 872 -28.43 22.34 10.05
CA GLY A 872 -28.10 21.45 11.15
C GLY A 872 -26.79 21.80 11.87
N LEU A 873 -26.32 23.04 11.78
CA LEU A 873 -25.09 23.45 12.47
C LEU A 873 -25.39 23.67 13.95
N VAL A 874 -24.70 22.90 14.80
CA VAL A 874 -24.70 23.04 16.26
C VAL A 874 -23.24 23.01 16.71
N VAL A 875 -22.80 23.99 17.49
CA VAL A 875 -21.41 24.10 17.94
C VAL A 875 -21.16 23.22 19.18
N ASN A 876 -19.89 22.94 19.48
CA ASN A 876 -19.46 22.46 20.79
C ASN A 876 -18.81 23.62 21.58
N PRO A 877 -19.49 24.21 22.60
CA PRO A 877 -18.96 25.33 23.37
C PRO A 877 -17.56 25.06 23.96
N GLN A 878 -17.35 23.87 24.53
CA GLN A 878 -16.09 23.42 25.16
C GLN A 878 -14.88 23.30 24.20
N LYS A 879 -15.09 23.56 22.91
CA LYS A 879 -14.06 23.56 21.88
C LYS A 879 -13.97 24.89 21.11
N VAL A 880 -14.82 25.85 21.44
CA VAL A 880 -14.69 27.23 20.95
C VAL A 880 -13.44 27.82 21.57
N VAL A 881 -12.64 28.50 20.75
CA VAL A 881 -11.42 29.18 21.20
C VAL A 881 -11.38 30.57 20.59
N VAL A 882 -11.07 31.57 21.42
CA VAL A 882 -10.91 32.98 21.02
C VAL A 882 -9.67 33.59 21.67
N ASN A 883 -9.15 34.70 21.16
CA ASN A 883 -8.04 35.46 21.77
C ASN A 883 -8.46 36.87 22.27
N PHE A 884 -9.76 37.07 22.50
CA PHE A 884 -10.36 38.33 22.95
C PHE A 884 -11.51 38.06 23.92
N GLU A 885 -11.91 39.08 24.66
CA GLU A 885 -13.02 39.01 25.62
C GLU A 885 -14.37 39.00 24.88
N ALA A 886 -15.19 37.98 25.17
CA ALA A 886 -16.52 37.88 24.61
C ALA A 886 -17.45 38.88 25.31
N SER A 887 -18.18 39.69 24.53
CA SER A 887 -19.17 40.65 25.04
C SER A 887 -20.16 39.98 26.00
N GLU A 888 -20.50 40.67 27.09
CA GLU A 888 -21.45 40.25 28.13
C GLU A 888 -22.81 39.79 27.57
N SER A 889 -23.22 40.33 26.42
CA SER A 889 -24.41 39.91 25.66
C SER A 889 -24.39 38.44 25.21
N LEU A 890 -23.23 37.77 25.20
CA LEU A 890 -23.08 36.32 25.03
C LEU A 890 -23.04 35.63 26.40
N GLY A 891 -24.10 35.87 27.19
CA GLY A 891 -24.21 35.70 28.65
C GLY A 891 -23.32 34.64 29.29
N SER A 892 -22.17 35.07 29.82
CA SER A 892 -21.21 34.36 30.69
C SER A 892 -21.16 32.82 30.51
N CYS A 893 -20.92 32.36 29.28
CA CYS A 893 -20.79 30.93 28.97
C CYS A 893 -19.41 30.38 29.43
N PRO A 894 -19.31 29.61 30.52
CA PRO A 894 -18.03 29.22 31.12
C PRO A 894 -17.23 28.20 30.31
N ASP A 895 -17.86 27.58 29.29
CA ASP A 895 -17.23 26.58 28.42
C ASP A 895 -16.31 27.19 27.33
N ILE A 896 -16.40 28.50 27.05
CA ILE A 896 -15.62 29.14 25.97
C ILE A 896 -14.17 29.35 26.41
N ARG A 897 -13.21 28.79 25.64
CA ARG A 897 -11.79 28.95 25.96
C ARG A 897 -11.21 30.24 25.39
N VAL A 898 -11.19 31.28 26.21
CA VAL A 898 -10.40 32.49 25.96
C VAL A 898 -8.89 32.18 26.10
N LEU A 899 -8.08 32.73 25.20
CA LEU A 899 -6.61 32.73 25.22
C LEU A 899 -6.09 34.16 25.27
N PRO A 900 -4.83 34.40 25.70
CA PRO A 900 -4.23 35.73 25.64
C PRO A 900 -4.20 36.30 24.21
N PRO A 901 -4.32 37.63 24.02
CA PRO A 901 -4.30 38.27 22.71
C PRO A 901 -3.10 37.88 21.84
N HIS A 902 -1.92 37.71 22.47
CA HIS A 902 -0.70 37.19 21.84
C HIS A 902 -0.46 35.74 22.28
N CYS A 903 -0.79 34.77 21.42
CA CYS A 903 -0.63 33.35 21.72
C CYS A 903 -0.41 32.49 20.47
N PRO A 904 0.15 31.26 20.62
CA PRO A 904 0.17 30.25 19.56
C PRO A 904 -1.20 29.55 19.46
N PHE A 905 -2.11 30.13 18.67
CA PHE A 905 -3.51 29.75 18.57
C PHE A 905 -3.74 28.39 17.85
N PRO A 906 -4.46 27.43 18.46
CA PRO A 906 -4.52 26.04 17.96
C PRO A 906 -5.68 25.75 17.00
N TRP A 907 -5.37 25.37 15.74
CA TRP A 907 -6.37 24.95 14.75
C TRP A 907 -5.88 23.84 13.82
N CYS A 908 -6.69 22.79 13.60
CA CYS A 908 -6.36 21.62 12.74
C CYS A 908 -4.97 20.97 12.99
N GLY A 909 -4.46 21.07 14.23
CA GLY A 909 -3.11 20.63 14.61
C GLY A 909 -1.97 21.51 14.07
N LEU A 910 -2.25 22.74 13.69
CA LEU A 910 -1.29 23.84 13.55
C LEU A 910 -1.40 24.71 14.80
N LEU A 911 -0.35 25.49 15.08
CA LEU A 911 -0.43 26.65 15.97
C LEU A 911 -0.08 27.88 15.14
N LEU A 912 -0.93 28.90 15.14
CA LEU A 912 -0.70 30.15 14.43
C LEU A 912 -0.38 31.23 15.47
N ASP A 913 0.73 31.93 15.32
CA ASP A 913 1.04 33.07 16.18
C ASP A 913 0.07 34.23 15.87
N THR A 914 -0.73 34.66 16.85
CA THR A 914 -1.79 35.65 16.60
C THR A 914 -1.29 37.04 16.23
N HIS A 915 -0.03 37.38 16.54
CA HIS A 915 0.57 38.67 16.20
C HIS A 915 1.25 38.64 14.83
N SER A 916 2.11 37.64 14.58
CA SER A 916 2.98 37.58 13.40
C SER A 916 2.52 36.63 12.30
N LEU A 917 1.49 35.81 12.52
CA LEU A 917 1.04 34.73 11.62
C LEU A 917 2.12 33.67 11.30
N ASP A 918 3.20 33.62 12.08
CA ASP A 918 4.18 32.52 12.04
C ASP A 918 3.49 31.18 12.38
N VAL A 919 3.69 30.16 11.55
CA VAL A 919 2.95 28.88 11.65
C VAL A 919 3.84 27.76 12.17
N TYR A 920 3.44 27.19 13.30
CA TYR A 920 4.10 26.02 13.90
C TYR A 920 3.26 24.75 13.70
N LYS A 921 3.90 23.58 13.78
CA LYS A 921 3.18 22.31 13.90
C LYS A 921 2.84 22.02 15.35
N ASP A 922 1.58 21.67 15.63
CA ASP A 922 1.22 21.10 16.93
C ASP A 922 1.66 19.63 17.04
N TYR A 923 2.34 19.32 18.15
CA TYR A 923 2.81 18.00 18.53
C TYR A 923 2.02 17.38 19.69
N SER A 924 1.04 18.08 20.29
CA SER A 924 0.19 17.60 21.39
C SER A 924 -0.43 16.22 21.10
N SER A 925 -0.82 15.97 19.84
CA SER A 925 -1.43 14.71 19.40
C SER A 925 -0.48 13.49 19.37
N TYR A 926 0.75 13.62 19.89
CA TYR A 926 1.67 12.52 20.19
C TYR A 926 1.87 12.29 21.71
N ALA A 927 1.36 13.16 22.58
CA ALA A 927 1.43 12.99 24.03
C ALA A 927 0.75 11.69 24.47
N GLY A 928 1.42 10.89 25.31
CA GLY A 928 0.93 9.59 25.76
C GLY A 928 0.84 8.50 24.68
N VAL A 929 1.37 8.73 23.47
CA VAL A 929 1.31 7.79 22.34
C VAL A 929 2.72 7.35 21.94
N SER A 930 3.03 6.05 22.04
CA SER A 930 4.30 5.52 21.51
C SER A 930 4.41 5.75 19.99
N LEU A 931 5.52 6.37 19.59
CA LEU A 931 5.82 6.67 18.20
C LEU A 931 5.93 5.44 17.30
N ARG A 932 6.09 4.24 17.87
CA ARG A 932 5.89 2.94 17.20
C ARG A 932 4.61 2.92 16.36
N TYR A 933 3.50 3.36 16.94
CA TYR A 933 2.19 3.37 16.29
C TYR A 933 1.97 4.57 15.35
N SER A 934 2.92 5.53 15.30
CA SER A 934 2.90 6.61 14.30
C SER A 934 3.39 6.18 12.92
N LEU A 935 3.97 4.99 12.80
CA LEU A 935 4.53 4.45 11.55
C LEU A 935 4.03 3.03 11.27
N THR A 936 4.46 2.49 10.13
CA THR A 936 4.35 1.07 9.77
C THR A 936 5.49 0.79 8.81
N LEU A 937 6.37 -0.15 9.16
CA LEU A 937 7.52 -0.56 8.35
C LEU A 937 7.19 -1.74 7.45
N GLY A 938 6.40 -2.69 7.96
CA GLY A 938 6.18 -3.99 7.32
C GLY A 938 7.31 -4.98 7.60
N SER A 939 7.07 -6.24 7.25
CA SER A 939 8.05 -7.33 7.31
C SER A 939 8.43 -7.71 5.88
N PHE A 940 9.71 -7.62 5.53
CA PHE A 940 10.27 -7.91 4.22
C PHE A 940 11.80 -8.09 4.29
N HIS A 941 12.40 -8.70 3.26
CA HIS A 941 13.84 -9.05 3.22
C HIS A 941 14.80 -7.87 3.23
N SER A 942 14.41 -6.71 2.69
CA SER A 942 15.22 -5.50 2.63
C SER A 942 14.78 -4.45 3.65
N ALA A 943 14.50 -4.87 4.90
CA ALA A 943 13.98 -4.02 5.98
C ALA A 943 14.71 -2.66 6.14
N GLY A 944 16.04 -2.63 6.04
CA GLY A 944 16.82 -1.38 6.07
C GLY A 944 16.50 -0.42 4.90
N GLN A 945 16.39 -0.94 3.68
CA GLN A 945 15.97 -0.13 2.50
C GLN A 945 14.54 0.39 2.65
N GLN A 946 13.66 -0.38 3.29
CA GLN A 946 12.28 0.02 3.50
C GLN A 946 12.12 1.03 4.65
N MET A 947 12.90 0.89 5.73
CA MET A 947 13.08 1.93 6.74
C MET A 947 13.54 3.24 6.08
N ARG A 948 14.57 3.20 5.22
CA ARG A 948 15.02 4.34 4.41
C ARG A 948 13.88 4.96 3.60
N ARG A 949 13.23 4.20 2.70
CA ARG A 949 12.12 4.70 1.86
C ARG A 949 10.98 5.28 2.70
N LYS A 950 10.61 4.62 3.81
CA LYS A 950 9.52 5.04 4.69
C LYS A 950 9.85 6.33 5.44
N LEU A 951 11.08 6.47 5.93
CA LEU A 951 11.54 7.69 6.59
C LEU A 951 11.65 8.85 5.58
N MET A 952 12.24 8.64 4.40
CA MET A 952 12.28 9.66 3.33
C MET A 952 10.87 10.13 2.93
N GLY A 953 9.95 9.20 2.66
CA GLY A 953 8.56 9.55 2.33
C GLY A 953 7.83 10.30 3.46
N VAL A 954 8.12 9.99 4.73
CA VAL A 954 7.60 10.74 5.89
C VAL A 954 8.24 12.12 6.01
N LEU A 955 9.53 12.26 5.67
CA LEU A 955 10.25 13.53 5.66
C LEU A 955 9.66 14.48 4.61
N ARG A 956 9.46 14.00 3.37
CA ARG A 956 8.77 14.76 2.30
C ARG A 956 7.36 15.19 2.70
N LEU A 957 6.61 14.35 3.43
CA LEU A 957 5.26 14.66 3.94
C LEU A 957 5.24 15.56 5.19
N LYS A 958 6.40 16.06 5.64
CA LYS A 958 6.52 17.01 6.76
C LYS A 958 7.30 18.27 6.42
N CYS A 959 8.25 18.21 5.49
CA CYS A 959 8.90 19.38 4.89
C CYS A 959 7.96 20.08 3.89
N HIS A 960 6.85 20.62 4.39
CA HIS A 960 5.84 21.35 3.63
C HIS A 960 6.09 22.86 3.70
N ALA A 961 5.79 23.59 2.60
CA ALA A 961 6.05 25.02 2.47
C ALA A 961 5.51 25.85 3.65
N LEU A 962 4.30 25.53 4.15
CA LEU A 962 3.67 26.14 5.33
C LEU A 962 4.59 26.34 6.56
N PHE A 963 5.60 25.48 6.77
CA PHE A 963 6.55 25.58 7.89
C PHE A 963 7.96 26.09 7.50
N LEU A 964 8.23 26.23 6.20
CA LEU A 964 9.56 26.42 5.62
C LEU A 964 9.68 27.66 4.72
N ASP A 965 8.55 28.24 4.30
CA ASP A 965 8.45 29.42 3.43
C ASP A 965 8.63 30.71 4.25
N LEU A 966 9.61 31.53 3.85
CA LEU A 966 9.97 32.81 4.44
C LEU A 966 8.89 33.89 4.23
N LYS A 967 7.97 33.73 3.27
CA LYS A 967 6.84 34.65 3.08
C LYS A 967 5.83 34.57 4.22
N ILE A 968 5.62 33.37 4.77
CA ILE A 968 4.73 33.15 5.91
C ILE A 968 5.52 33.18 7.22
N ASN A 969 6.74 32.65 7.28
CA ASN A 969 7.43 32.37 8.55
C ASN A 969 8.72 33.19 8.73
N SER A 970 8.97 33.70 9.94
CA SER A 970 10.25 34.28 10.30
C SER A 970 11.39 33.24 10.23
N VAL A 971 12.62 33.72 10.02
CA VAL A 971 13.84 32.88 10.02
C VAL A 971 13.97 32.07 11.32
N GLN A 972 13.59 32.68 12.46
CA GLN A 972 13.62 32.02 13.76
C GLN A 972 12.60 30.87 13.83
N THR A 973 11.37 31.11 13.35
CA THR A 973 10.31 30.09 13.28
C THR A 973 10.65 28.96 12.34
N ILE A 974 11.25 29.23 11.18
CA ILE A 974 11.71 28.18 10.26
C ILE A 974 12.76 27.29 10.94
N TYR A 975 13.74 27.86 11.66
CA TYR A 975 14.70 27.04 12.41
C TYR A 975 14.04 26.25 13.56
N LYS A 976 13.09 26.84 14.32
CA LYS A 976 12.30 26.13 15.36
C LYS A 976 11.48 24.98 14.75
N ASN A 977 10.82 25.20 13.60
CA ASN A 977 10.03 24.22 12.88
C ASN A 977 10.89 23.06 12.35
N ILE A 978 12.02 23.37 11.70
CA ILE A 978 13.00 22.37 11.25
C ILE A 978 13.49 21.57 12.47
N TYR A 979 13.82 22.22 13.58
CA TYR A 979 14.28 21.52 14.78
C TYR A 979 13.25 20.52 15.32
N LYS A 980 12.02 20.95 15.60
CA LYS A 980 10.97 20.04 16.11
C LYS A 980 10.65 18.91 15.12
N LEU A 981 10.59 19.23 13.82
CA LEU A 981 10.35 18.24 12.76
C LEU A 981 11.44 17.16 12.75
N VAL A 982 12.71 17.57 12.80
CA VAL A 982 13.87 16.68 12.73
C VAL A 982 14.08 15.93 14.05
N LEU A 983 13.78 16.53 15.20
CA LEU A 983 13.76 15.85 16.49
C LEU A 983 12.74 14.69 16.49
N LEU A 984 11.51 14.94 16.01
CA LEU A 984 10.53 13.86 15.85
C LEU A 984 10.97 12.83 14.81
N HIS A 985 11.75 13.23 13.81
CA HIS A 985 12.33 12.33 12.81
C HIS A 985 13.43 11.43 13.40
N ALA A 986 14.28 11.96 14.29
CA ALA A 986 15.30 11.21 15.02
C ALA A 986 14.65 10.19 15.96
N CYS A 987 13.59 10.56 16.68
CA CYS A 987 12.79 9.64 17.49
C CYS A 987 12.17 8.51 16.63
N ARG A 988 11.63 8.84 15.46
CA ARG A 988 11.14 7.84 14.49
C ARG A 988 12.25 6.93 13.97
N PHE A 989 13.41 7.48 13.64
CA PHE A 989 14.58 6.70 13.21
C PHE A 989 15.00 5.69 14.29
N HIS A 990 15.03 6.10 15.57
CA HIS A 990 15.34 5.22 16.70
C HIS A 990 14.37 4.03 16.79
N VAL A 991 13.07 4.32 16.85
CA VAL A 991 12.00 3.30 16.92
C VAL A 991 12.02 2.36 15.70
N CYS A 992 12.34 2.88 14.52
CA CYS A 992 12.52 2.05 13.32
C CYS A 992 13.75 1.13 13.41
N ALA A 993 14.89 1.65 13.89
CA ALA A 993 16.12 0.89 14.06
C ALA A 993 16.00 -0.23 15.10
N GLN A 994 15.24 -0.01 16.19
CA GLN A 994 14.88 -1.05 17.15
C GLN A 994 13.97 -2.13 16.56
N SER A 995 13.11 -1.76 15.61
CA SER A 995 12.10 -2.65 15.02
C SER A 995 12.63 -3.51 13.86
N LEU A 996 13.94 -3.53 13.61
CA LEU A 996 14.52 -4.30 12.50
C LEU A 996 14.49 -5.82 12.77
N PRO A 997 14.11 -6.64 11.77
CA PRO A 997 14.01 -8.08 11.93
C PRO A 997 15.39 -8.77 11.98
N PHE A 998 15.37 -10.08 12.25
CA PHE A 998 16.55 -10.96 12.25
C PHE A 998 17.71 -10.55 13.18
N GLY A 999 17.48 -9.62 14.11
CA GLY A 999 18.54 -9.08 14.97
C GLY A 999 19.55 -8.23 14.19
N GLN A 1000 19.12 -7.55 13.13
CA GLN A 1000 19.86 -6.46 12.51
C GLN A 1000 19.90 -5.28 13.49
N THR A 1001 21.06 -4.62 13.61
CA THR A 1001 21.26 -3.48 14.52
C THR A 1001 22.17 -2.45 13.85
N VAL A 1002 22.15 -1.20 14.32
CA VAL A 1002 22.97 -0.12 13.75
C VAL A 1002 24.47 -0.41 13.87
N ALA A 1003 24.90 -1.05 14.97
CA ALA A 1003 26.29 -1.48 15.15
C ALA A 1003 26.79 -2.46 14.07
N LYS A 1004 25.91 -3.21 13.39
CA LYS A 1004 26.30 -4.16 12.32
C LYS A 1004 26.53 -3.51 10.95
N ASN A 1005 26.06 -2.27 10.73
CA ASN A 1005 26.32 -1.52 9.49
C ASN A 1005 26.21 0.00 9.75
N PRO A 1006 27.10 0.60 10.54
CA PRO A 1006 26.98 2.00 10.93
C PRO A 1006 27.08 2.95 9.72
N ALA A 1007 27.87 2.60 8.69
CA ALA A 1007 28.01 3.40 7.47
C ALA A 1007 26.66 3.60 6.74
N TYR A 1008 25.86 2.54 6.61
CA TYR A 1008 24.53 2.63 5.98
C TYR A 1008 23.58 3.57 6.72
N PHE A 1009 23.56 3.50 8.06
CA PHE A 1009 22.72 4.35 8.89
C PHE A 1009 23.22 5.80 8.92
N LEU A 1010 24.55 6.02 8.92
CA LEU A 1010 25.15 7.34 8.84
C LEU A 1010 24.84 8.02 7.50
N GLN A 1011 25.00 7.32 6.38
CA GLN A 1011 24.62 7.82 5.05
C GLN A 1011 23.12 8.14 4.99
N MET A 1012 22.26 7.30 5.58
CA MET A 1012 20.81 7.55 5.63
C MET A 1012 20.48 8.88 6.34
N ILE A 1013 21.24 9.29 7.36
CA ILE A 1013 21.07 10.58 8.04
C ILE A 1013 21.48 11.74 7.12
N TRP A 1014 22.65 11.66 6.46
CA TRP A 1014 23.09 12.72 5.55
C TRP A 1014 22.18 12.89 4.33
N ASP A 1015 21.66 11.79 3.80
CA ASP A 1015 20.67 11.83 2.72
C ASP A 1015 19.36 12.52 3.15
N MET A 1016 18.98 12.44 4.44
CA MET A 1016 17.84 13.19 4.97
C MET A 1016 18.13 14.70 5.04
N VAL A 1017 19.35 15.11 5.41
CA VAL A 1017 19.76 16.52 5.41
C VAL A 1017 19.64 17.10 3.99
N GLN A 1018 20.23 16.41 3.01
CA GLN A 1018 20.18 16.82 1.60
C GLN A 1018 18.75 16.91 1.08
N TYR A 1019 17.91 15.90 1.37
CA TYR A 1019 16.52 15.86 0.94
C TYR A 1019 15.66 16.95 1.62
N ALA A 1020 15.87 17.23 2.91
CA ALA A 1020 15.21 18.35 3.60
C ALA A 1020 15.62 19.71 3.03
N ASN A 1021 16.92 19.94 2.81
CA ASN A 1021 17.45 21.15 2.16
C ASN A 1021 16.85 21.35 0.76
N LYS A 1022 16.62 20.28 -0.02
CA LYS A 1022 15.93 20.36 -1.32
C LYS A 1022 14.52 20.94 -1.17
N PHE A 1023 13.74 20.54 -0.16
CA PHE A 1023 12.41 21.11 0.08
C PHE A 1023 12.43 22.54 0.60
N ILE A 1024 13.41 22.91 1.44
CA ILE A 1024 13.59 24.30 1.90
C ILE A 1024 13.86 25.22 0.68
N ARG A 1025 14.75 24.80 -0.22
CA ARG A 1025 15.07 25.54 -1.46
C ARG A 1025 13.92 25.57 -2.47
N LEU A 1026 13.15 24.49 -2.58
CA LEU A 1026 11.94 24.45 -3.43
C LEU A 1026 10.79 25.32 -2.88
N SER A 1027 10.70 25.51 -1.56
CA SER A 1027 9.67 26.36 -0.93
C SER A 1027 9.99 27.85 -1.04
N ASN A 1028 11.26 28.21 -1.23
CA ASN A 1028 11.76 29.58 -1.20
C ASN A 1028 12.48 29.94 -2.52
N LYS A 1029 11.94 29.52 -3.67
CA LYS A 1029 12.48 29.87 -4.99
C LYS A 1029 12.52 31.39 -5.17
N GLY A 1030 13.61 31.89 -5.76
CA GLY A 1030 13.84 33.33 -5.96
C GLY A 1030 14.52 34.04 -4.78
N LEU A 1031 14.68 33.40 -3.62
CA LEU A 1031 15.40 33.98 -2.48
C LEU A 1031 16.85 33.48 -2.40
N SER A 1032 17.76 34.39 -2.02
CA SER A 1032 19.18 34.08 -1.75
C SER A 1032 19.38 33.35 -0.43
N LEU A 1033 18.94 32.08 -0.40
CA LEU A 1033 19.06 31.17 0.75
C LEU A 1033 20.52 30.82 1.06
N GLY A 1034 21.36 30.80 0.02
CA GLY A 1034 22.81 30.76 0.12
C GLY A 1034 23.48 29.72 -0.78
N ASP A 1035 24.69 30.05 -1.23
CA ASP A 1035 25.54 29.22 -2.09
C ASP A 1035 26.93 29.00 -1.45
N LYS A 1036 27.85 28.36 -2.18
CA LYS A 1036 29.21 27.99 -1.74
C LYS A 1036 30.02 29.12 -1.09
N ALA A 1037 29.71 30.38 -1.42
CA ALA A 1037 30.34 31.59 -0.87
C ALA A 1037 29.92 31.96 0.57
N GLN A 1038 29.16 31.11 1.28
CA GLN A 1038 28.76 31.31 2.69
C GLN A 1038 27.92 32.57 2.99
N THR A 1039 27.33 33.20 1.98
CA THR A 1039 26.27 34.21 2.11
C THR A 1039 24.89 33.55 2.05
N GLY A 1040 23.83 34.21 2.56
CA GLY A 1040 22.44 33.76 2.46
C GLY A 1040 21.70 33.50 3.78
N ILE A 1041 20.35 33.52 3.71
CA ILE A 1041 19.45 33.58 4.88
C ILE A 1041 19.29 32.22 5.60
N LEU A 1042 19.26 31.11 4.86
CA LEU A 1042 18.99 29.75 5.36
C LEU A 1042 20.05 28.77 4.82
N GLN A 1043 21.22 28.80 5.45
CA GLN A 1043 22.38 28.03 5.02
C GLN A 1043 22.23 26.52 5.24
N TYR A 1044 22.84 25.73 4.34
CA TYR A 1044 22.85 24.26 4.43
C TYR A 1044 23.48 23.78 5.75
N GLU A 1045 24.57 24.40 6.16
CA GLU A 1045 25.32 24.15 7.39
C GLU A 1045 24.45 24.27 8.65
N ALA A 1046 23.53 25.24 8.69
CA ALA A 1046 22.62 25.43 9.81
C ALA A 1046 21.58 24.31 9.88
N VAL A 1047 21.04 23.88 8.73
CA VAL A 1047 20.14 22.72 8.63
C VAL A 1047 20.88 21.44 9.04
N GLU A 1048 22.11 21.23 8.55
CA GLU A 1048 22.95 20.08 8.92
C GLU A 1048 23.30 20.06 10.42
N LEU A 1049 23.53 21.23 11.04
CA LEU A 1049 23.75 21.34 12.48
C LEU A 1049 22.47 21.02 13.27
N LEU A 1050 21.29 21.46 12.83
CA LEU A 1050 20.01 21.08 13.45
C LEU A 1050 19.76 19.57 13.40
N PHE A 1051 20.13 18.89 12.30
CA PHE A 1051 20.14 17.43 12.23
C PHE A 1051 21.15 16.81 13.22
N CYS A 1052 22.39 17.30 13.25
CA CYS A 1052 23.40 16.83 14.20
C CYS A 1052 22.90 16.94 15.66
N LEU A 1053 22.35 18.09 16.05
CA LEU A 1053 21.81 18.36 17.39
C LEU A 1053 20.63 17.42 17.74
N SER A 1054 19.67 17.29 16.82
CA SER A 1054 18.48 16.45 17.00
C SER A 1054 18.83 14.96 17.15
N PHE A 1055 19.69 14.44 16.28
CA PHE A 1055 20.09 13.03 16.33
C PHE A 1055 21.01 12.75 17.54
N LEU A 1056 21.93 13.65 17.91
CA LEU A 1056 22.73 13.49 19.13
C LEU A 1056 21.85 13.43 20.39
N LEU A 1057 20.82 14.27 20.49
CA LEU A 1057 19.92 14.29 21.64
C LEU A 1057 19.13 12.99 21.82
N VAL A 1058 18.67 12.37 20.72
CA VAL A 1058 17.93 11.10 20.78
C VAL A 1058 18.88 9.91 20.94
N LEU A 1059 19.93 9.82 20.13
CA LEU A 1059 20.79 8.64 20.09
C LEU A 1059 21.70 8.51 21.33
N SER A 1060 22.06 9.61 22.00
CA SER A 1060 22.86 9.57 23.24
C SER A 1060 22.16 8.87 24.40
N ARG A 1061 20.83 9.05 24.55
CA ARG A 1061 19.99 8.32 25.53
C ARG A 1061 20.06 6.80 25.38
N HIS A 1062 20.47 6.32 24.20
CA HIS A 1062 20.56 4.91 23.86
C HIS A 1062 21.98 4.53 23.44
N HIS A 1063 23.00 5.13 24.09
CA HIS A 1063 24.43 5.01 23.78
C HIS A 1063 24.88 3.59 23.35
N CYS A 1064 24.48 2.55 24.07
CA CYS A 1064 24.84 1.16 23.78
C CYS A 1064 24.43 0.69 22.36
N LEU A 1065 23.35 1.23 21.79
CA LEU A 1065 22.88 0.91 20.43
C LEU A 1065 23.57 1.76 19.34
N TYR A 1066 24.12 2.93 19.69
CA TYR A 1066 24.58 3.95 18.75
C TYR A 1066 26.04 4.40 18.93
N LYS A 1067 26.83 3.73 19.77
CA LYS A 1067 28.26 4.02 20.04
C LYS A 1067 29.11 4.23 18.78
N ALA A 1068 28.77 3.57 17.66
CA ALA A 1068 29.46 3.75 16.37
C ALA A 1068 29.07 5.03 15.59
N LEU A 1069 27.85 5.57 15.78
CA LEU A 1069 27.39 6.79 15.10
C LEU A 1069 27.76 8.07 15.86
N LEU A 1070 27.69 8.04 17.19
CA LEU A 1070 27.84 9.24 18.03
C LEU A 1070 29.17 10.00 17.80
N PRO A 1071 30.35 9.37 17.68
CA PRO A 1071 31.60 10.07 17.40
C PRO A 1071 31.59 10.83 16.06
N HIS A 1072 30.99 10.24 15.02
CA HIS A 1072 30.86 10.85 13.70
C HIS A 1072 29.97 12.10 13.74
N LEU A 1073 28.82 12.00 14.41
CA LEU A 1073 27.91 13.13 14.61
C LEU A 1073 28.55 14.23 15.48
N HIS A 1074 29.27 13.89 16.54
CA HIS A 1074 30.00 14.87 17.35
C HIS A 1074 31.14 15.56 16.56
N LYS A 1075 31.91 14.82 15.75
CA LYS A 1075 32.96 15.39 14.88
C LYS A 1075 32.37 16.38 13.87
N ARG A 1076 31.25 16.00 13.21
CA ARG A 1076 30.57 16.89 12.25
C ARG A 1076 29.93 18.10 12.94
N LYS A 1077 29.29 17.93 14.10
CA LYS A 1077 28.76 19.04 14.93
C LYS A 1077 29.83 20.10 15.20
N ARG A 1078 30.98 19.71 15.77
CA ARG A 1078 32.10 20.64 16.08
C ARG A 1078 32.64 21.33 14.82
N SER A 1079 32.65 20.64 13.68
CA SER A 1079 33.07 21.22 12.39
C SER A 1079 32.07 22.25 11.86
N LEU A 1080 30.76 22.02 12.04
CA LEU A 1080 29.71 22.98 11.63
C LEU A 1080 29.63 24.19 12.56
N GLU A 1081 29.81 23.99 13.87
CA GLU A 1081 29.90 25.07 14.86
C GLU A 1081 31.09 26.03 14.61
N ARG A 1082 32.14 25.58 13.90
CA ARG A 1082 33.26 26.44 13.45
C ARG A 1082 33.06 27.05 12.06
N ARG A 1083 32.09 26.57 11.27
CA ARG A 1083 31.77 27.05 9.91
C ARG A 1083 30.58 28.02 9.88
N LEU A 1084 29.86 28.16 11.00
CA LEU A 1084 28.75 29.09 11.17
C LEU A 1084 29.22 30.24 12.06
N GLY A 1085 29.32 31.45 11.49
CA GLY A 1085 29.60 32.67 12.26
C GLY A 1085 28.54 32.96 13.33
N ASP A 1086 28.93 33.71 14.36
CA ASP A 1086 28.25 33.71 15.66
C ASP A 1086 26.77 34.06 15.63
N LEU A 1087 26.35 35.06 14.83
CA LEU A 1087 24.93 35.41 14.67
C LEU A 1087 24.08 34.22 14.17
N ARG A 1088 24.62 33.42 13.26
CA ARG A 1088 23.92 32.26 12.67
C ARG A 1088 23.92 31.09 13.64
N LEU A 1089 25.04 30.86 14.32
CA LEU A 1089 25.16 29.88 15.39
C LEU A 1089 24.24 30.21 16.58
N ALA A 1090 24.10 31.49 16.93
CA ALA A 1090 23.18 31.99 17.96
C ALA A 1090 21.71 31.74 17.57
N ARG A 1091 21.31 32.02 16.32
CA ARG A 1091 19.95 31.69 15.81
C ARG A 1091 19.66 30.19 15.89
N VAL A 1092 20.62 29.33 15.54
CA VAL A 1092 20.49 27.87 15.70
C VAL A 1092 20.39 27.47 17.19
N ARG A 1093 21.25 28.02 18.06
CA ARG A 1093 21.20 27.76 19.51
C ARG A 1093 19.84 28.17 20.11
N GLN A 1094 19.35 29.35 19.77
CA GLN A 1094 18.04 29.88 20.19
C GLN A 1094 16.87 29.00 19.71
N ALA A 1095 16.91 28.51 18.46
CA ALA A 1095 15.91 27.57 17.93
C ALA A 1095 15.98 26.16 18.56
N THR A 1096 17.07 25.83 19.24
CA THR A 1096 17.28 24.55 19.97
C THR A 1096 17.26 24.70 21.49
N ASN A 1097 16.74 25.81 22.01
CA ASN A 1097 16.54 26.04 23.44
C ASN A 1097 15.03 26.15 23.74
N PRO A 1098 14.46 25.35 24.68
CA PRO A 1098 15.09 24.26 25.42
C PRO A 1098 15.45 23.08 24.51
N ARG A 1099 16.52 22.35 24.87
CA ARG A 1099 16.98 21.15 24.12
C ARG A 1099 15.89 20.10 23.96
N ILE A 1100 14.99 19.98 24.93
CA ILE A 1100 13.80 19.14 24.81
C ILE A 1100 12.60 20.07 24.91
N PRO A 1101 11.91 20.37 23.79
CA PRO A 1101 10.68 21.14 23.83
C PRO A 1101 9.63 20.49 24.73
N VAL A 1102 8.82 21.27 25.43
CA VAL A 1102 7.84 20.78 26.43
C VAL A 1102 6.83 19.81 25.79
N ASP A 1103 6.42 20.09 24.55
CA ASP A 1103 5.55 19.25 23.72
C ASP A 1103 6.17 17.90 23.32
N PHE A 1104 7.46 17.68 23.59
CA PHE A 1104 8.17 16.41 23.37
C PHE A 1104 8.35 15.59 24.66
N LEU A 1105 8.15 16.16 25.85
CA LEU A 1105 8.33 15.45 27.13
C LEU A 1105 7.31 14.31 27.31
N ALA A 1106 6.07 14.52 26.87
CA ALA A 1106 5.00 13.52 26.94
C ALA A 1106 5.04 12.47 25.80
N ILE A 1107 5.98 12.56 24.85
CA ILE A 1107 6.05 11.66 23.70
C ILE A 1107 6.85 10.41 24.06
N GLN A 1108 6.20 9.25 23.97
CA GLN A 1108 6.85 7.96 24.19
C GLN A 1108 7.52 7.48 22.90
N THR A 1109 8.78 7.04 22.99
CA THR A 1109 9.50 6.37 21.88
C THR A 1109 9.26 4.87 21.95
#